data_AF-A0A1G4HHX9-F1
#
_entry.id   AF-A0A1G4HHX9-F1
#
_cell.length_a   1.000
_cell.length_b   1.000
_cell.length_c   1.000
_cell.angle_alpha   90.00
_cell.angle_beta   90.00
_cell.angle_gamma   90.00
#
_symmetry.space_group_name_H-M   'P 1'
#
loop_
_entity.id
_entity.type
_entity.pdbx_description
1 polymer ?
#
loop_
_entity_poly.entity_id
_entity_poly.type
_entity_poly.pdbx_seq_one_letter_code
_entity_poly.pdbx_strand_id
1 'polypeptide(L)'
;MNNINIVCLGGASEVGRSCVIIESANRSIMLDCGIHPAFMGIGCLPIYDAYDISKVDLCLITHFHMDHSGALPYLVNRTRFKGKVYMTEATKSICYLLWNDYARIEKCMHMMNKMKGSRNKNEPGENEADEYGNKGKRGGPSYSSDEFGSEDNDDDYYQSYICEMGDGDIKHNVLYDENDINEAMKMIETLNFHEHIEFEDVKFTAYRAGHVIGACMFLVEINNIRFLYTGDYSREVDRHIPIAEIPAIDVHVLICEGTYGIKVHDDRKKREVRFLNMITSILNNKGKVLLPVFALGRAQELLLIMEEHWERNPQLQKIPIFYISSMATKSLCIYETFINLCGDFVRHVLNEGKNPFNFKFVKYAKSLDSILNYLYQDNNPCVVMASPGMLQNGISKNIFNIIAPDKKSGVILTGYTVKGTLADELKTEPEYVLINDKPVKRRCRFEEISFSAHSDFNQTKTFIEMLKCPNVVLVHGDRNELNRLKNKLTEEKKYLSVFTPELLQRLTFRFEHSDHVVSLGRLSHQIRCLARRGEGSQGGEAGAGGAAGTAGTAGTAGAAGAAGAADDGTNAEKKDEQSGGQPPHEGRTDQENAKRSDRNGEEKTFPNGVDAIIISEPKAVPVMIYAKDIYEYTNLKTALIDQTISIKFPYKFELLYHMLRGVYEETHMEGVGSGVGGDVDGGSSGDDGGAVIFVQDVKIQHCSAEQVIRINWLSSPVNDLVADSVNFLILEFLDTMKSDSHLPICNEVTDDEIYQMIISYVQENYTNVERFSKVELKRFLLQNGSGSPERGKDEEAEASGADRDGMASLEHDQSHSSDKVNRMEEEEDVHEDRDGQSGHRDKMKNFRSLDKILFDYIAADASLAVSADEEEPVVRILNGGVLYEILKFEVKDNNNNDVNVYVDIDNREVICEEVTILLKIKEILKNIEESLLPMCF
;
A
#
# COMPACT_ATOMS: atom_id res chain seq x y z
N MET A 1 -10.04 -3.04 -11.02
CA MET A 1 -10.06 -4.47 -10.65
C MET A 1 -9.04 -5.21 -11.50
N ASN A 2 -8.08 -5.89 -10.87
CA ASN A 2 -7.07 -6.64 -11.61
C ASN A 2 -7.42 -8.14 -11.54
N ASN A 3 -7.82 -8.70 -12.68
CA ASN A 3 -7.99 -10.13 -12.84
C ASN A 3 -6.62 -10.75 -13.09
N ILE A 4 -6.16 -11.64 -12.21
CA ILE A 4 -4.95 -12.43 -12.42
C ILE A 4 -5.36 -13.89 -12.55
N ASN A 5 -4.90 -14.56 -13.60
CA ASN A 5 -5.25 -15.95 -13.90
C ASN A 5 -4.09 -16.88 -13.56
N ILE A 6 -4.41 -18.07 -13.09
CA ILE A 6 -3.47 -19.19 -13.01
C ILE A 6 -3.95 -20.27 -13.99
N VAL A 7 -3.04 -20.78 -14.84
CA VAL A 7 -3.31 -21.83 -15.83
C VAL A 7 -2.19 -22.87 -15.78
N CYS A 8 -2.51 -24.14 -15.54
CA CYS A 8 -1.51 -25.20 -15.48
C CYS A 8 -1.38 -25.91 -16.83
N LEU A 9 -0.19 -25.92 -17.42
CA LEU A 9 0.13 -26.63 -18.66
C LEU A 9 0.69 -28.04 -18.39
N GLY A 10 1.14 -28.30 -17.15
CA GLY A 10 1.60 -29.60 -16.66
C GLY A 10 1.74 -29.57 -15.13
N GLY A 11 1.70 -30.74 -14.48
CA GLY A 11 1.77 -30.86 -13.02
C GLY A 11 0.45 -30.52 -12.29
N ALA A 12 -0.69 -30.48 -13.00
CA ALA A 12 -2.02 -30.33 -12.41
C ALA A 12 -2.73 -31.69 -12.40
N SER A 13 -3.21 -32.13 -11.22
CA SER A 13 -3.74 -33.48 -10.97
C SER A 13 -2.78 -34.65 -11.26
N GLU A 14 -1.50 -34.36 -11.52
CA GLU A 14 -0.44 -35.30 -11.86
C GLU A 14 0.89 -34.93 -11.15
N VAL A 15 1.86 -35.85 -11.18
CA VAL A 15 3.26 -35.63 -10.77
C VAL A 15 4.14 -35.79 -12.00
N GLY A 16 5.02 -34.83 -12.26
CA GLY A 16 5.74 -34.71 -13.54
C GLY A 16 5.32 -33.50 -14.37
N ARG A 17 6.22 -33.06 -15.26
CA ARG A 17 6.06 -31.92 -16.21
C ARG A 17 5.50 -30.63 -15.60
N SER A 18 5.90 -30.29 -14.37
CA SER A 18 5.50 -29.05 -13.70
C SER A 18 5.70 -27.83 -14.60
N CYS A 19 4.60 -27.12 -14.87
CA CYS A 19 4.57 -25.91 -15.69
C CYS A 19 3.26 -25.15 -15.42
N VAL A 20 3.35 -24.04 -14.70
CA VAL A 20 2.22 -23.20 -14.28
C VAL A 20 2.40 -21.77 -14.79
N ILE A 21 1.38 -21.22 -15.45
CA ILE A 21 1.37 -19.83 -15.91
C ILE A 21 0.61 -18.95 -14.92
N ILE A 22 1.20 -17.82 -14.50
CA ILE A 22 0.48 -16.68 -13.92
C ILE A 22 0.31 -15.63 -15.03
N GLU A 23 -0.93 -15.29 -15.38
CA GLU A 23 -1.29 -14.36 -16.46
C GLU A 23 -2.03 -13.14 -15.90
N SER A 24 -1.35 -12.00 -15.95
CA SER A 24 -1.87 -10.65 -15.68
C SER A 24 -2.33 -9.98 -16.97
N ALA A 25 -2.96 -8.80 -16.90
CA ALA A 25 -3.44 -8.08 -18.08
C ALA A 25 -2.33 -7.75 -19.11
N ASN A 26 -1.09 -7.55 -18.63
CA ASN A 26 0.05 -7.12 -19.45
C ASN A 26 1.19 -8.16 -19.53
N ARG A 27 1.14 -9.27 -18.77
CA ARG A 27 2.27 -10.21 -18.56
C ARG A 27 1.84 -11.66 -18.40
N SER A 28 2.69 -12.58 -18.85
CA SER A 28 2.61 -14.00 -18.47
C SER A 28 3.95 -14.50 -17.91
N ILE A 29 3.91 -15.08 -16.71
CA ILE A 29 5.06 -15.68 -16.03
C ILE A 29 4.88 -17.20 -16.02
N MET A 30 5.86 -17.94 -16.49
CA MET A 30 5.93 -19.39 -16.38
C MET A 30 6.72 -19.80 -15.13
N LEU A 31 6.18 -20.74 -14.39
CA LEU A 31 6.72 -21.34 -13.18
C LEU A 31 6.98 -22.82 -13.47
N ASP A 32 8.25 -23.20 -13.48
CA ASP A 32 8.79 -24.47 -13.94
C ASP A 32 8.46 -24.85 -15.40
N CYS A 33 9.26 -25.77 -15.94
CA CYS A 33 9.29 -26.20 -17.33
C CYS A 33 9.83 -27.63 -17.45
N GLY A 34 9.15 -28.60 -16.84
CA GLY A 34 9.61 -29.99 -16.75
C GLY A 34 9.10 -30.97 -17.81
N ILE A 35 9.57 -32.22 -17.76
CA ILE A 35 9.05 -33.39 -18.50
C ILE A 35 8.36 -34.41 -17.59
N HIS A 36 7.45 -35.22 -18.14
CA HIS A 36 6.71 -36.24 -17.40
C HIS A 36 7.45 -37.59 -17.43
N PRO A 37 7.95 -38.12 -16.29
CA PRO A 37 8.94 -39.21 -16.27
C PRO A 37 8.41 -40.61 -16.65
N ALA A 38 7.09 -40.74 -16.91
CA ALA A 38 6.46 -41.97 -17.41
C ALA A 38 6.06 -41.92 -18.90
N PHE A 39 6.32 -40.81 -19.61
CA PHE A 39 6.06 -40.67 -21.05
C PHE A 39 7.36 -40.40 -21.83
N MET A 40 7.29 -40.45 -23.17
CA MET A 40 8.42 -40.20 -24.07
C MET A 40 8.04 -39.31 -25.25
N GLY A 41 9.02 -38.62 -25.83
CA GLY A 41 8.83 -37.67 -26.92
C GLY A 41 7.87 -36.54 -26.53
N ILE A 42 7.16 -35.97 -27.50
CA ILE A 42 6.24 -34.84 -27.31
C ILE A 42 5.21 -35.09 -26.20
N GLY A 43 4.76 -36.34 -26.01
CA GLY A 43 3.79 -36.71 -24.97
C GLY A 43 4.26 -36.53 -23.52
N CYS A 44 5.57 -36.33 -23.27
CA CYS A 44 6.08 -36.01 -21.94
C CYS A 44 6.13 -34.51 -21.63
N LEU A 45 5.92 -33.63 -22.62
CA LEU A 45 5.97 -32.19 -22.43
C LEU A 45 4.71 -31.65 -21.71
N PRO A 46 4.79 -30.44 -21.13
CA PRO A 46 3.62 -29.60 -20.85
C PRO A 46 2.87 -29.28 -22.15
N ILE A 47 1.59 -28.96 -22.05
CA ILE A 47 0.71 -28.73 -23.22
C ILE A 47 0.92 -27.32 -23.79
N TYR A 48 2.11 -27.09 -24.38
CA TYR A 48 2.50 -25.79 -24.93
C TYR A 48 1.58 -25.31 -26.05
N ASP A 49 1.11 -26.22 -26.93
CA ASP A 49 0.25 -25.88 -28.08
C ASP A 49 -1.11 -25.26 -27.69
N ALA A 50 -1.52 -25.40 -26.42
CA ALA A 50 -2.75 -24.82 -25.89
C ALA A 50 -2.57 -23.41 -25.30
N TYR A 51 -1.35 -22.87 -25.28
CA TYR A 51 -1.05 -21.52 -24.79
C TYR A 51 -0.18 -20.75 -25.78
N ASP A 52 -0.33 -19.42 -25.85
CA ASP A 52 0.55 -18.60 -26.68
C ASP A 52 1.88 -18.34 -25.94
N ILE A 53 2.81 -19.28 -26.09
CA ILE A 53 4.14 -19.24 -25.48
C ILE A 53 4.93 -17.97 -25.88
N SER A 54 4.56 -17.28 -26.96
CA SER A 54 5.20 -16.02 -27.34
C SER A 54 4.82 -14.82 -26.46
N LYS A 55 3.84 -14.99 -25.56
CA LYS A 55 3.42 -14.02 -24.52
C LYS A 55 4.03 -14.29 -23.14
N VAL A 56 4.93 -15.26 -23.01
CA VAL A 56 5.58 -15.57 -21.74
C VAL A 56 6.85 -14.74 -21.62
N ASP A 57 6.79 -13.68 -20.81
CA ASP A 57 7.88 -12.71 -20.63
C ASP A 57 9.00 -13.24 -19.73
N LEU A 58 8.67 -14.18 -18.83
CA LEU A 58 9.53 -14.65 -17.75
C LEU A 58 9.28 -16.13 -17.47
N CYS A 59 10.36 -16.92 -17.32
CA CYS A 59 10.32 -18.32 -16.91
C CYS A 59 11.21 -18.51 -15.67
N LEU A 60 10.64 -19.05 -14.59
CA LEU A 60 11.31 -19.23 -13.29
C LEU A 60 11.39 -20.72 -12.95
N ILE A 61 12.60 -21.29 -12.91
CA ILE A 61 12.82 -22.71 -12.61
C ILE A 61 13.26 -22.89 -11.16
N THR A 62 12.48 -23.63 -10.38
CA THR A 62 12.65 -23.80 -8.93
C THR A 62 13.88 -24.62 -8.59
N HIS A 63 14.09 -25.74 -9.29
CA HIS A 63 15.18 -26.67 -9.03
C HIS A 63 15.48 -27.59 -10.22
N PHE A 64 16.53 -28.40 -10.11
CA PHE A 64 17.13 -29.10 -11.24
C PHE A 64 16.44 -30.40 -11.68
N HIS A 65 15.45 -30.93 -10.95
CA HIS A 65 14.83 -32.21 -11.34
C HIS A 65 14.13 -32.13 -12.71
N MET A 66 14.09 -33.25 -13.43
CA MET A 66 13.66 -33.26 -14.84
C MET A 66 12.18 -32.91 -15.00
N ASP A 67 11.36 -33.21 -14.00
CA ASP A 67 9.96 -32.84 -13.87
C ASP A 67 9.70 -31.36 -13.54
N HIS A 68 10.75 -30.56 -13.31
CA HIS A 68 10.68 -29.11 -13.11
C HIS A 68 11.55 -28.31 -14.10
N SER A 69 12.65 -28.87 -14.60
CA SER A 69 13.60 -28.20 -15.51
C SER A 69 13.72 -28.82 -16.90
N GLY A 70 13.32 -30.08 -17.05
CA GLY A 70 13.78 -30.97 -18.14
C GLY A 70 13.21 -30.70 -19.53
N ALA A 71 12.23 -29.81 -19.68
CA ALA A 71 11.71 -29.37 -20.98
C ALA A 71 12.26 -27.99 -21.39
N LEU A 72 13.05 -27.30 -20.56
CA LEU A 72 13.54 -25.96 -20.86
C LEU A 72 14.38 -25.86 -22.15
N PRO A 73 15.27 -26.83 -22.50
CA PRO A 73 15.94 -26.81 -23.80
C PRO A 73 14.97 -26.93 -24.99
N TYR A 74 13.84 -27.64 -24.83
CA TYR A 74 12.77 -27.68 -25.83
C TYR A 74 12.03 -26.33 -25.90
N LEU A 75 11.63 -25.76 -24.75
CA LEU A 75 10.92 -24.48 -24.68
C LEU A 75 11.67 -23.38 -25.43
N VAL A 76 12.97 -23.22 -25.13
CA VAL A 76 13.80 -22.16 -25.70
C VAL A 76 14.01 -22.32 -27.20
N ASN A 77 14.37 -23.51 -27.68
CA ASN A 77 14.84 -23.70 -29.06
C ASN A 77 13.76 -24.17 -30.03
N ARG A 78 12.70 -24.83 -29.55
CA ARG A 78 11.70 -25.53 -30.38
C ARG A 78 10.30 -24.92 -30.30
N THR A 79 10.09 -23.87 -29.50
CA THR A 79 8.81 -23.12 -29.42
C THR A 79 8.96 -21.66 -29.90
N ARG A 80 8.00 -20.79 -29.57
CA ARG A 80 8.03 -19.34 -29.85
C ARG A 80 8.39 -18.50 -28.61
N PHE A 81 8.93 -19.12 -27.57
CA PHE A 81 9.36 -18.45 -26.35
C PHE A 81 10.40 -17.34 -26.65
N LYS A 82 10.28 -16.20 -25.96
CA LYS A 82 11.19 -15.04 -26.08
C LYS A 82 11.49 -14.36 -24.74
N GLY A 83 10.92 -14.86 -23.65
CA GLY A 83 11.12 -14.29 -22.32
C GLY A 83 12.50 -14.54 -21.74
N LYS A 84 12.77 -13.94 -20.59
CA LYS A 84 13.93 -14.27 -19.77
C LYS A 84 13.74 -15.58 -19.02
N VAL A 85 14.83 -16.27 -18.69
CA VAL A 85 14.81 -17.47 -17.84
C VAL A 85 15.69 -17.23 -16.62
N TYR A 86 15.19 -17.54 -15.42
CA TYR A 86 15.97 -17.46 -14.17
C TYR A 86 15.91 -18.75 -13.35
N MET A 87 17.02 -19.05 -12.68
CA MET A 87 17.16 -20.10 -11.66
C MET A 87 18.35 -19.80 -10.74
N THR A 88 18.54 -20.55 -9.66
CA THR A 88 19.76 -20.42 -8.84
C THR A 88 20.99 -20.95 -9.59
N GLU A 89 22.18 -20.42 -9.28
CA GLU A 89 23.43 -20.83 -9.94
C GLU A 89 23.71 -22.34 -9.80
N ALA A 90 23.53 -22.89 -8.59
CA ALA A 90 23.66 -24.33 -8.35
C ALA A 90 22.66 -25.17 -9.16
N THR A 91 21.44 -24.68 -9.36
CA THR A 91 20.45 -25.33 -10.24
C THR A 91 20.93 -25.29 -11.69
N LYS A 92 21.42 -24.14 -12.18
CA LYS A 92 21.98 -24.00 -13.54
C LYS A 92 23.13 -24.98 -13.81
N SER A 93 24.07 -25.13 -12.87
CA SER A 93 25.20 -26.07 -13.02
C SER A 93 24.74 -27.54 -13.10
N ILE A 94 23.70 -27.91 -12.35
CA ILE A 94 23.21 -29.30 -12.29
C ILE A 94 22.31 -29.62 -13.48
N CYS A 95 21.44 -28.69 -13.88
CA CYS A 95 20.63 -28.75 -15.10
C CYS A 95 21.48 -29.11 -16.32
N TYR A 96 22.62 -28.45 -16.51
CA TYR A 96 23.54 -28.76 -17.61
C TYR A 96 23.96 -30.23 -17.65
N LEU A 97 24.31 -30.82 -16.51
CA LEU A 97 24.69 -32.23 -16.46
C LEU A 97 23.49 -33.16 -16.72
N LEU A 98 22.33 -32.88 -16.10
CA LEU A 98 21.13 -33.72 -16.20
C LEU A 98 20.52 -33.72 -17.60
N TRP A 99 20.43 -32.57 -18.26
CA TRP A 99 19.89 -32.49 -19.63
C TRP A 99 20.80 -33.21 -20.63
N ASN A 100 22.14 -33.17 -20.44
CA ASN A 100 23.07 -33.93 -21.26
C ASN A 100 22.94 -35.46 -21.05
N ASP A 101 22.84 -35.94 -19.80
CA ASP A 101 22.63 -37.37 -19.51
C ASP A 101 21.26 -37.84 -20.07
N TYR A 102 20.21 -37.02 -19.94
CA TYR A 102 18.89 -37.28 -20.54
C TYR A 102 18.93 -37.36 -22.07
N ALA A 103 19.50 -36.36 -22.76
CA ALA A 103 19.58 -36.34 -24.22
C ALA A 103 20.38 -37.52 -24.78
N ARG A 104 21.41 -37.98 -24.06
CA ARG A 104 22.16 -39.21 -24.39
C ARG A 104 21.28 -40.46 -24.22
N ILE A 105 20.54 -40.57 -23.12
CA ILE A 105 19.59 -41.67 -22.87
C ILE A 105 18.48 -41.71 -23.94
N GLU A 106 17.91 -40.56 -24.32
CA GLU A 106 16.85 -40.48 -25.34
C GLU A 106 17.37 -40.91 -26.72
N LYS A 107 18.54 -40.42 -27.15
CA LYS A 107 19.22 -40.87 -28.38
C LYS A 107 19.42 -42.39 -28.40
N CYS A 108 19.91 -42.97 -27.30
CA CYS A 108 20.08 -44.43 -27.20
C CYS A 108 18.76 -45.21 -27.27
N MET A 109 17.69 -44.73 -26.61
CA MET A 109 16.37 -45.36 -26.71
C MET A 109 15.80 -45.30 -28.13
N HIS A 110 15.97 -44.18 -28.84
CA HIS A 110 15.51 -44.05 -30.22
C HIS A 110 16.21 -45.06 -31.14
N MET A 111 17.53 -45.21 -31.03
CA MET A 111 18.29 -46.21 -31.78
C MET A 111 17.80 -47.65 -31.52
N MET A 112 17.59 -48.02 -30.25
CA MET A 112 17.07 -49.35 -29.89
C MET A 112 15.67 -49.61 -30.48
N ASN A 113 14.80 -48.61 -30.48
CA ASN A 113 13.45 -48.72 -31.04
C ASN A 113 13.48 -48.84 -32.59
N LYS A 114 14.36 -48.09 -33.27
CA LYS A 114 14.59 -48.22 -34.73
C LYS A 114 15.09 -49.63 -35.09
N MET A 115 15.98 -50.21 -34.28
CA MET A 115 16.46 -51.60 -34.45
C MET A 115 15.36 -52.65 -34.21
N LYS A 116 14.51 -52.49 -33.18
CA LYS A 116 13.32 -53.36 -32.98
C LYS A 116 12.38 -53.29 -34.19
N GLY A 117 12.09 -52.08 -34.67
CA GLY A 117 11.21 -51.85 -35.83
C GLY A 117 11.71 -52.49 -37.13
N SER A 118 13.03 -52.48 -37.39
CA SER A 118 13.60 -53.15 -38.56
C SER A 118 13.61 -54.68 -38.44
N ARG A 119 13.74 -55.25 -37.22
CA ARG A 119 13.65 -56.71 -37.04
C ARG A 119 12.26 -57.24 -37.37
N ASN A 120 11.20 -56.55 -36.95
CA ASN A 120 9.81 -56.91 -37.28
C ASN A 120 9.42 -56.70 -38.76
N LYS A 121 10.33 -56.22 -39.62
CA LYS A 121 10.15 -56.18 -41.09
C LYS A 121 10.86 -57.32 -41.83
N ASN A 122 11.66 -58.12 -41.13
CA ASN A 122 12.49 -59.19 -41.71
C ASN A 122 12.09 -60.59 -41.19
N GLU A 123 10.81 -60.80 -40.89
CA GLU A 123 10.24 -62.16 -40.83
C GLU A 123 9.89 -62.60 -42.26
N PRO A 124 10.51 -63.67 -42.80
CA PRO A 124 10.11 -64.20 -44.10
C PRO A 124 8.73 -64.84 -44.01
N GLY A 125 7.81 -64.44 -44.90
CA GLY A 125 6.56 -65.16 -45.07
C GLY A 125 6.79 -66.60 -45.54
N GLU A 126 5.88 -67.49 -45.18
CA GLU A 126 5.94 -68.90 -45.59
C GLU A 126 5.94 -69.04 -47.12
N ASN A 127 6.95 -69.72 -47.69
CA ASN A 127 6.76 -70.72 -48.74
C ASN A 127 8.06 -71.45 -49.17
N GLU A 128 7.84 -72.71 -49.58
CA GLU A 128 8.69 -73.59 -50.39
C GLU A 128 10.08 -74.02 -49.84
N ALA A 129 10.52 -75.18 -50.32
CA ALA A 129 11.79 -75.84 -49.96
C ALA A 129 12.86 -75.55 -51.03
N ASP A 130 14.16 -75.70 -50.73
CA ASP A 130 14.81 -76.96 -51.13
C ASP A 130 16.15 -77.29 -50.42
N GLU A 131 16.68 -78.46 -50.77
CA GLU A 131 17.87 -79.16 -50.28
C GLU A 131 19.23 -78.41 -50.47
N TYR A 132 20.17 -78.54 -49.52
CA TYR A 132 21.59 -79.00 -49.69
C TYR A 132 22.60 -78.51 -48.62
N GLY A 133 23.28 -79.47 -47.96
CA GLY A 133 24.75 -79.57 -48.15
C GLY A 133 25.79 -78.88 -47.24
N ASN A 134 25.94 -79.34 -45.98
CA ASN A 134 27.23 -79.87 -45.43
C ASN A 134 28.48 -78.96 -45.15
N LYS A 135 28.99 -79.00 -43.90
CA LYS A 135 30.41 -78.79 -43.42
C LYS A 135 31.16 -77.46 -43.65
N GLY A 136 31.77 -76.93 -42.58
CA GLY A 136 32.94 -76.03 -42.66
C GLY A 136 33.54 -75.61 -41.30
N LYS A 137 34.78 -76.01 -40.98
CA LYS A 137 35.45 -75.72 -39.68
C LYS A 137 36.21 -74.39 -39.66
N ARG A 138 36.16 -73.72 -38.49
CA ARG A 138 37.25 -72.97 -37.81
C ARG A 138 38.09 -71.94 -38.61
N GLY A 139 38.13 -70.72 -38.09
CA GLY A 139 39.25 -69.78 -38.32
C GLY A 139 39.28 -68.70 -37.24
N GLY A 140 40.37 -68.60 -36.48
CA GLY A 140 40.58 -67.53 -35.51
C GLY A 140 42.07 -67.42 -35.12
N PRO A 141 42.70 -66.30 -35.48
CA PRO A 141 43.76 -65.64 -34.69
C PRO A 141 43.49 -64.11 -34.61
N SER A 142 44.16 -63.29 -33.81
CA SER A 142 45.02 -63.49 -32.62
C SER A 142 45.21 -62.11 -31.96
N TYR A 143 45.36 -62.04 -30.64
CA TYR A 143 45.78 -60.80 -29.98
C TYR A 143 47.27 -60.52 -30.24
N SER A 144 47.61 -59.26 -30.51
CA SER A 144 48.93 -58.69 -30.32
C SER A 144 48.82 -57.57 -29.28
N SER A 145 49.63 -57.64 -28.22
CA SER A 145 49.86 -56.47 -27.38
C SER A 145 50.82 -55.52 -28.10
N ASP A 146 50.54 -54.22 -28.01
CA ASP A 146 51.48 -53.16 -27.62
C ASP A 146 50.99 -51.81 -28.18
N GLU A 147 50.41 -50.98 -27.33
CA GLU A 147 50.71 -49.54 -27.25
C GLU A 147 50.06 -48.93 -26.00
N PHE A 148 50.70 -47.92 -25.41
CA PHE A 148 50.33 -47.30 -24.13
C PHE A 148 50.22 -45.79 -24.35
N GLY A 149 49.04 -45.21 -24.15
CA GLY A 149 48.90 -43.76 -23.97
C GLY A 149 47.91 -43.02 -24.87
N SER A 150 46.62 -43.10 -24.55
CA SER A 150 45.71 -41.95 -24.62
C SER A 150 44.60 -42.09 -23.59
N GLU A 151 44.26 -40.96 -22.95
CA GLU A 151 43.04 -40.82 -22.15
C GLU A 151 41.84 -40.51 -23.08
N ASP A 152 40.62 -40.38 -22.54
CA ASP A 152 39.37 -40.05 -23.26
C ASP A 152 38.71 -41.12 -24.18
N ASN A 153 39.09 -42.40 -24.08
CA ASN A 153 38.43 -43.51 -24.80
C ASN A 153 37.11 -44.01 -24.16
N ASP A 154 36.20 -43.12 -23.74
CA ASP A 154 34.79 -43.48 -23.43
C ASP A 154 33.85 -43.30 -24.66
N ASP A 155 34.24 -42.48 -25.66
CA ASP A 155 33.43 -42.22 -26.86
C ASP A 155 33.38 -43.40 -27.85
N ASP A 156 34.50 -44.12 -28.01
CA ASP A 156 34.79 -44.96 -29.19
C ASP A 156 33.80 -46.14 -29.38
N TYR A 157 33.26 -46.67 -28.29
CA TYR A 157 32.24 -47.74 -28.31
C TYR A 157 30.88 -47.29 -28.90
N TYR A 158 30.60 -45.98 -28.88
CA TYR A 158 29.39 -45.40 -29.47
C TYR A 158 29.68 -44.64 -30.77
N GLN A 159 30.85 -43.98 -30.87
CA GLN A 159 31.27 -43.23 -32.07
C GLN A 159 31.36 -44.14 -33.31
N SER A 160 31.87 -45.36 -33.13
CA SER A 160 31.98 -46.37 -34.19
C SER A 160 30.63 -46.77 -34.83
N TYR A 161 29.51 -46.64 -34.11
CA TYR A 161 28.15 -46.84 -34.65
C TYR A 161 27.49 -45.55 -35.18
N ILE A 162 28.00 -44.37 -34.82
CA ILE A 162 27.49 -43.08 -35.30
C ILE A 162 27.96 -42.81 -36.73
N CYS A 163 29.20 -43.20 -37.08
CA CYS A 163 29.79 -42.96 -38.40
C CYS A 163 29.07 -43.63 -39.59
N GLU A 164 28.17 -44.60 -39.37
CA GLU A 164 27.42 -45.29 -40.43
C GLU A 164 26.10 -44.60 -40.82
N MET A 165 25.63 -43.55 -40.11
CA MET A 165 24.35 -42.90 -40.39
C MET A 165 24.43 -41.38 -40.57
N GLY A 166 23.73 -40.86 -41.57
CA GLY A 166 23.69 -39.43 -41.91
C GLY A 166 22.86 -38.59 -40.93
N ASP A 167 23.39 -37.40 -40.61
CA ASP A 167 22.93 -36.46 -39.57
C ASP A 167 21.48 -35.94 -39.70
N GLY A 168 20.82 -36.12 -40.84
CA GLY A 168 19.48 -35.58 -41.11
C GLY A 168 18.33 -36.28 -40.37
N ASP A 169 18.42 -37.60 -40.17
CA ASP A 169 17.30 -38.44 -39.69
C ASP A 169 17.07 -38.35 -38.16
N ILE A 170 18.08 -37.84 -37.44
CA ILE A 170 18.14 -37.84 -35.97
C ILE A 170 17.44 -36.59 -35.37
N LYS A 171 17.57 -35.44 -36.04
CA LYS A 171 17.10 -34.12 -35.56
C LYS A 171 15.58 -33.95 -35.40
N HIS A 172 14.79 -34.93 -35.87
CA HIS A 172 13.32 -34.93 -35.81
C HIS A 172 12.70 -35.89 -34.79
N ASN A 173 13.48 -36.74 -34.11
CA ASN A 173 12.96 -37.83 -33.27
C ASN A 173 13.46 -37.83 -31.81
N VAL A 174 14.16 -36.78 -31.40
CA VAL A 174 14.66 -36.52 -30.03
C VAL A 174 14.13 -35.15 -29.62
N LEU A 175 13.79 -34.93 -28.33
CA LEU A 175 13.25 -33.65 -27.89
C LEU A 175 14.25 -32.49 -28.09
N TYR A 176 15.51 -32.72 -27.76
CA TYR A 176 16.60 -31.75 -27.91
C TYR A 176 17.97 -32.44 -27.97
N ASP A 177 18.97 -31.75 -28.50
CA ASP A 177 20.36 -32.17 -28.52
C ASP A 177 21.29 -31.29 -27.67
N GLU A 178 22.59 -31.56 -27.72
CA GLU A 178 23.58 -30.86 -26.88
C GLU A 178 23.76 -29.38 -27.30
N ASN A 179 23.40 -29.01 -28.53
CA ASN A 179 23.38 -27.61 -28.97
C ASN A 179 22.17 -26.86 -28.41
N ASP A 180 20.97 -27.45 -28.44
CA ASP A 180 19.77 -26.87 -27.81
C ASP A 180 20.04 -26.58 -26.31
N ILE A 181 20.71 -27.52 -25.63
CA ILE A 181 21.17 -27.36 -24.24
C ILE A 181 22.15 -26.18 -24.10
N ASN A 182 23.15 -26.09 -24.98
CA ASN A 182 24.14 -25.00 -24.94
C ASN A 182 23.53 -23.62 -25.22
N GLU A 183 22.54 -23.50 -26.11
CA GLU A 183 21.82 -22.24 -26.32
C GLU A 183 20.92 -21.88 -25.13
N ALA A 184 20.19 -22.85 -24.56
CA ALA A 184 19.39 -22.63 -23.34
C ALA A 184 20.27 -22.14 -22.17
N MET A 185 21.48 -22.70 -22.01
CA MET A 185 22.44 -22.27 -20.99
C MET A 185 22.92 -20.82 -21.13
N LYS A 186 22.87 -20.23 -22.33
CA LYS A 186 23.19 -18.80 -22.56
C LYS A 186 22.03 -17.88 -22.18
N MET A 187 20.78 -18.32 -22.36
CA MET A 187 19.58 -17.54 -22.04
C MET A 187 19.20 -17.53 -20.55
N ILE A 188 19.75 -18.44 -19.75
CA ILE A 188 19.48 -18.51 -18.31
C ILE A 188 20.32 -17.47 -17.56
N GLU A 189 19.65 -16.48 -16.99
CA GLU A 189 20.20 -15.62 -15.94
C GLU A 189 20.14 -16.33 -14.58
N THR A 190 21.01 -15.96 -13.66
CA THR A 190 21.13 -16.58 -12.33
C THR A 190 20.81 -15.58 -11.23
N LEU A 191 20.03 -15.99 -10.23
CA LEU A 191 19.78 -15.19 -9.02
C LEU A 191 20.24 -15.90 -7.74
N ASN A 192 20.50 -15.10 -6.71
CA ASN A 192 20.81 -15.54 -5.36
C ASN A 192 19.52 -15.69 -4.53
N PHE A 193 19.63 -16.43 -3.41
CA PHE A 193 18.58 -16.41 -2.39
C PHE A 193 18.47 -15.02 -1.77
N HIS A 194 17.24 -14.56 -1.51
CA HIS A 194 16.90 -13.24 -0.99
C HIS A 194 17.26 -12.05 -1.91
N GLU A 195 17.60 -12.31 -3.16
CA GLU A 195 17.81 -11.26 -4.17
C GLU A 195 16.48 -10.78 -4.76
N HIS A 196 16.23 -9.47 -4.68
CA HIS A 196 15.04 -8.83 -5.24
C HIS A 196 15.30 -8.39 -6.69
N ILE A 197 14.68 -9.08 -7.66
CA ILE A 197 14.77 -8.70 -9.08
C ILE A 197 13.46 -8.03 -9.49
N GLU A 198 13.56 -6.84 -10.08
CA GLU A 198 12.43 -6.14 -10.73
C GLU A 198 12.56 -6.25 -12.25
N PHE A 199 11.56 -6.88 -12.88
CA PHE A 199 11.42 -7.06 -14.31
C PHE A 199 10.15 -6.33 -14.77
N GLU A 200 10.33 -5.10 -15.26
CA GLU A 200 9.28 -4.19 -15.72
C GLU A 200 8.21 -3.85 -14.65
N ASP A 201 7.09 -4.59 -14.59
CA ASP A 201 6.02 -4.46 -13.58
C ASP A 201 5.87 -5.71 -12.67
N VAL A 202 6.80 -6.66 -12.81
CA VAL A 202 6.92 -7.87 -11.98
C VAL A 202 8.12 -7.73 -11.04
N LYS A 203 7.95 -8.04 -9.76
CA LYS A 203 9.08 -8.26 -8.83
C LYS A 203 9.13 -9.73 -8.45
N PHE A 204 10.31 -10.31 -8.30
CA PHE A 204 10.44 -11.68 -7.79
C PHE A 204 11.68 -11.88 -6.91
N THR A 205 11.64 -12.93 -6.08
CA THR A 205 12.68 -13.24 -5.08
C THR A 205 12.69 -14.74 -4.78
N ALA A 206 13.88 -15.33 -4.81
CA ALA A 206 14.09 -16.74 -4.47
C ALA A 206 14.32 -16.95 -2.96
N TYR A 207 13.52 -17.80 -2.34
CA TYR A 207 13.71 -18.32 -0.97
C TYR A 207 14.14 -19.80 -1.03
N ARG A 208 14.82 -20.33 -0.03
CA ARG A 208 15.24 -21.74 -0.02
C ARG A 208 14.02 -22.66 0.10
N ALA A 209 13.90 -23.65 -0.78
CA ALA A 209 12.87 -24.69 -0.72
C ALA A 209 13.29 -25.90 0.13
N GLY A 210 14.55 -26.00 0.55
CA GLY A 210 15.10 -27.26 1.02
C GLY A 210 15.20 -28.25 -0.15
N HIS A 211 14.62 -29.44 -0.04
CA HIS A 211 14.46 -30.45 -1.11
C HIS A 211 15.75 -30.95 -1.81
N VAL A 212 16.48 -30.10 -2.56
CA VAL A 212 17.81 -30.39 -3.16
C VAL A 212 18.69 -29.13 -3.22
N ILE A 213 20.00 -29.28 -3.50
CA ILE A 213 20.91 -28.14 -3.54
C ILE A 213 20.50 -27.12 -4.60
N GLY A 214 20.41 -25.85 -4.20
CA GLY A 214 19.95 -24.76 -5.06
C GLY A 214 18.43 -24.66 -5.24
N ALA A 215 17.62 -25.58 -4.72
CA ALA A 215 16.17 -25.51 -4.89
C ALA A 215 15.56 -24.27 -4.20
N CYS A 216 14.68 -23.58 -4.92
CA CYS A 216 14.11 -22.32 -4.50
C CYS A 216 12.59 -22.23 -4.70
N MET A 217 11.94 -21.49 -3.79
CA MET A 217 10.56 -21.03 -3.90
C MET A 217 10.57 -19.61 -4.43
N PHE A 218 9.75 -19.31 -5.44
CA PHE A 218 9.64 -17.95 -5.98
C PHE A 218 8.48 -17.20 -5.34
N LEU A 219 8.81 -16.16 -4.56
CA LEU A 219 7.87 -15.09 -4.26
C LEU A 219 7.81 -14.18 -5.49
N VAL A 220 6.63 -13.97 -6.06
CA VAL A 220 6.36 -13.16 -7.25
C VAL A 220 5.30 -12.12 -6.90
N GLU A 221 5.58 -10.85 -7.12
CA GLU A 221 4.66 -9.73 -6.90
C GLU A 221 4.31 -9.06 -8.24
N ILE A 222 3.01 -8.94 -8.52
CA ILE A 222 2.47 -8.27 -9.71
C ILE A 222 1.37 -7.31 -9.23
N ASN A 223 1.49 -6.01 -9.52
CA ASN A 223 0.52 -4.99 -9.07
C ASN A 223 0.21 -5.08 -7.55
N ASN A 224 1.25 -5.23 -6.72
CA ASN A 224 1.22 -5.43 -5.26
C ASN A 224 0.57 -6.75 -4.77
N ILE A 225 0.12 -7.62 -5.68
CA ILE A 225 -0.42 -8.95 -5.35
C ILE A 225 0.73 -9.97 -5.35
N ARG A 226 0.93 -10.62 -4.20
CA ARG A 226 1.99 -11.62 -3.97
C ARG A 226 1.52 -13.05 -4.12
N PHE A 227 2.18 -13.76 -5.02
CA PHE A 227 2.10 -15.20 -5.24
C PHE A 227 3.37 -15.85 -4.67
N LEU A 228 3.26 -16.99 -3.99
CA LEU A 228 4.42 -17.81 -3.63
C LEU A 228 4.29 -19.15 -4.34
N TYR A 229 5.26 -19.51 -5.18
CA TYR A 229 5.37 -20.84 -5.77
C TYR A 229 6.47 -21.63 -5.08
N THR A 230 6.13 -22.81 -4.54
CA THR A 230 7.11 -23.61 -3.76
C THR A 230 8.06 -24.43 -4.61
N GLY A 231 7.67 -24.82 -5.82
CA GLY A 231 8.22 -26.04 -6.43
C GLY A 231 7.98 -27.25 -5.50
N ASP A 232 8.92 -28.19 -5.49
CA ASP A 232 9.02 -29.20 -4.43
C ASP A 232 9.84 -28.64 -3.26
N TYR A 233 9.38 -28.86 -2.03
CA TYR A 233 9.98 -28.26 -0.83
C TYR A 233 9.95 -29.20 0.38
N SER A 234 10.89 -29.03 1.32
CA SER A 234 10.92 -29.81 2.56
C SER A 234 11.30 -28.95 3.75
N ARG A 235 10.55 -29.12 4.84
CA ARG A 235 10.85 -28.55 6.16
C ARG A 235 11.37 -29.61 7.16
N GLU A 236 11.61 -30.83 6.68
CA GLU A 236 12.42 -31.83 7.38
C GLU A 236 13.92 -31.49 7.27
N VAL A 237 14.63 -31.60 8.40
CA VAL A 237 16.08 -31.34 8.48
C VAL A 237 16.86 -32.51 7.86
N ASP A 238 17.68 -32.19 6.85
CA ASP A 238 18.69 -33.07 6.27
C ASP A 238 20.10 -32.70 6.78
N ARG A 239 21.10 -33.56 6.53
CA ARG A 239 22.52 -33.22 6.73
C ARG A 239 23.02 -32.28 5.65
N HIS A 240 22.72 -32.61 4.39
CA HIS A 240 23.28 -31.90 3.24
C HIS A 240 22.50 -30.63 2.84
N ILE A 241 21.21 -30.50 3.19
CA ILE A 241 20.34 -29.39 2.75
C ILE A 241 19.66 -28.72 3.95
N PRO A 242 19.65 -27.37 4.05
CA PRO A 242 18.84 -26.66 5.04
C PRO A 242 17.34 -26.79 4.73
N ILE A 243 16.48 -26.62 5.74
CA ILE A 243 15.03 -26.63 5.58
C ILE A 243 14.52 -25.49 4.69
N ALA A 244 13.30 -25.63 4.15
CA ALA A 244 12.61 -24.53 3.49
C ALA A 244 12.39 -23.36 4.46
N GLU A 245 12.80 -22.18 4.00
CA GLU A 245 12.57 -20.90 4.67
C GLU A 245 11.07 -20.57 4.69
N ILE A 246 10.65 -19.61 5.52
CA ILE A 246 9.31 -19.00 5.40
C ILE A 246 9.53 -17.51 5.12
N PRO A 247 9.09 -17.00 3.96
CA PRO A 247 9.05 -15.57 3.69
C PRO A 247 8.30 -14.83 4.81
N ALA A 248 8.93 -13.83 5.42
CA ALA A 248 8.37 -13.03 6.52
C ALA A 248 7.41 -11.94 6.01
N ILE A 249 6.53 -12.29 5.07
CA ILE A 249 5.65 -11.38 4.32
C ILE A 249 4.34 -12.10 3.96
N ASP A 250 3.21 -11.41 4.13
CA ASP A 250 1.89 -12.02 3.88
C ASP A 250 1.67 -12.30 2.37
N VAL A 251 1.31 -13.54 2.05
CA VAL A 251 1.11 -14.05 0.67
C VAL A 251 -0.38 -14.12 0.33
N HIS A 252 -0.77 -13.64 -0.85
CA HIS A 252 -2.18 -13.61 -1.28
C HIS A 252 -2.64 -14.93 -1.91
N VAL A 253 -1.74 -15.59 -2.65
CA VAL A 253 -1.96 -16.93 -3.25
C VAL A 253 -0.70 -17.78 -3.11
N LEU A 254 -0.83 -18.92 -2.44
CA LEU A 254 0.19 -19.97 -2.42
C LEU A 254 -0.09 -20.96 -3.55
N ILE A 255 0.91 -21.28 -4.35
CA ILE A 255 0.91 -22.37 -5.33
C ILE A 255 1.91 -23.40 -4.79
N CYS A 256 1.44 -24.54 -4.31
CA CYS A 256 2.31 -25.52 -3.65
C CYS A 256 2.09 -26.97 -4.09
N GLU A 257 3.13 -27.79 -3.94
CA GLU A 257 3.03 -29.23 -4.20
C GLU A 257 2.05 -29.95 -3.26
N GLY A 258 1.63 -31.15 -3.66
CA GLY A 258 0.77 -32.04 -2.90
C GLY A 258 1.17 -33.51 -3.03
N THR A 259 2.44 -33.80 -3.34
CA THR A 259 3.00 -35.13 -3.64
C THR A 259 2.60 -36.21 -2.63
N TYR A 260 2.63 -35.89 -1.33
CA TYR A 260 2.24 -36.81 -0.26
C TYR A 260 0.78 -36.65 0.22
N GLY A 261 0.05 -35.64 -0.27
CA GLY A 261 -1.36 -35.41 0.06
C GLY A 261 -1.62 -35.32 1.56
N ILE A 262 -2.43 -36.24 2.10
CA ILE A 262 -2.76 -36.31 3.53
C ILE A 262 -1.83 -37.23 4.35
N LYS A 263 -0.79 -37.81 3.73
CA LYS A 263 0.17 -38.68 4.40
C LYS A 263 1.06 -37.86 5.34
N VAL A 264 1.48 -38.49 6.43
CA VAL A 264 2.43 -37.96 7.41
C VAL A 264 3.64 -38.89 7.43
N HIS A 265 4.85 -38.34 7.50
CA HIS A 265 6.06 -39.15 7.59
C HIS A 265 6.29 -39.67 9.02
N ASP A 266 6.85 -40.88 9.11
CA ASP A 266 7.50 -41.35 10.33
C ASP A 266 8.61 -40.36 10.73
N ASP A 267 8.85 -40.20 12.04
CA ASP A 267 9.97 -39.43 12.58
C ASP A 267 11.30 -39.78 11.87
N ARG A 268 12.07 -38.75 11.51
CA ARG A 268 13.31 -38.89 10.73
C ARG A 268 14.31 -39.85 11.37
N LYS A 269 14.48 -39.80 12.69
CA LYS A 269 15.41 -40.69 13.42
C LYS A 269 14.91 -42.15 13.38
N LYS A 270 13.60 -42.37 13.50
CA LYS A 270 13.01 -43.72 13.32
C LYS A 270 13.19 -44.24 11.89
N ARG A 271 13.05 -43.41 10.85
CA ARG A 271 13.31 -43.81 9.46
C ARG A 271 14.77 -44.14 9.19
N GLU A 272 15.71 -43.34 9.67
CA GLU A 272 17.14 -43.63 9.57
C GLU A 272 17.49 -44.96 10.25
N VAL A 273 16.99 -45.20 11.47
CA VAL A 273 17.18 -46.47 12.18
C VAL A 273 16.55 -47.65 11.43
N ARG A 274 15.34 -47.50 10.87
CA ARG A 274 14.68 -48.54 10.05
C ARG A 274 15.49 -48.87 8.79
N PHE A 275 15.99 -47.85 8.10
CA PHE A 275 16.82 -47.95 6.89
C PHE A 275 18.15 -48.67 7.17
N LEU A 276 18.90 -48.22 8.17
CA LEU A 276 20.19 -48.81 8.54
C LEU A 276 20.03 -50.25 9.07
N ASN A 277 18.96 -50.54 9.81
CA ASN A 277 18.64 -51.91 10.23
C ASN A 277 18.26 -52.81 9.04
N MET A 278 17.52 -52.30 8.05
CA MET A 278 17.18 -53.04 6.83
C MET A 278 18.43 -53.46 6.06
N ILE A 279 19.31 -52.50 5.80
CA ILE A 279 20.60 -52.72 5.12
C ILE A 279 21.41 -53.75 5.91
N THR A 280 21.62 -53.51 7.21
CA THR A 280 22.42 -54.39 8.06
C THR A 280 21.86 -55.82 8.10
N SER A 281 20.53 -55.99 8.09
CA SER A 281 19.88 -57.31 8.04
C SER A 281 20.17 -58.06 6.73
N ILE A 282 20.12 -57.38 5.57
CA ILE A 282 20.38 -58.00 4.26
C ILE A 282 21.87 -58.39 4.15
N LEU A 283 22.78 -57.51 4.55
CA LEU A 283 24.22 -57.75 4.50
C LEU A 283 24.67 -58.88 5.45
N ASN A 284 24.06 -58.98 6.64
CA ASN A 284 24.30 -60.09 7.58
C ASN A 284 23.89 -61.44 6.99
N ASN A 285 22.77 -61.49 6.25
CA ASN A 285 22.31 -62.67 5.49
C ASN A 285 23.15 -62.98 4.23
N LYS A 286 24.25 -62.25 3.99
CA LYS A 286 25.12 -62.33 2.81
C LYS A 286 24.41 -62.01 1.49
N GLY A 287 23.33 -61.23 1.56
CA GLY A 287 22.63 -60.65 0.43
C GLY A 287 23.21 -59.31 0.00
N LYS A 288 22.79 -58.86 -1.17
CA LYS A 288 23.14 -57.58 -1.80
C LYS A 288 21.97 -56.60 -1.65
N VAL A 289 22.25 -55.34 -1.39
CA VAL A 289 21.23 -54.27 -1.30
C VAL A 289 21.28 -53.42 -2.56
N LEU A 290 20.13 -53.27 -3.24
CA LEU A 290 19.95 -52.25 -4.28
C LEU A 290 19.20 -51.05 -3.70
N LEU A 291 19.81 -49.88 -3.87
CA LEU A 291 19.23 -48.57 -3.61
C LEU A 291 19.07 -47.84 -4.96
N PRO A 292 17.93 -47.97 -5.65
CA PRO A 292 17.70 -47.22 -6.88
C PRO A 292 17.44 -45.76 -6.52
N VAL A 293 18.29 -44.85 -7.01
CA VAL A 293 18.28 -43.43 -6.66
C VAL A 293 18.51 -42.57 -7.89
N PHE A 294 18.08 -41.30 -7.85
CA PHE A 294 18.57 -40.31 -8.81
C PHE A 294 20.04 -39.98 -8.53
N ALA A 295 20.79 -39.63 -9.57
CA ALA A 295 22.25 -39.41 -9.44
C ALA A 295 22.61 -38.16 -8.62
N LEU A 296 21.65 -37.27 -8.37
CA LEU A 296 21.82 -35.99 -7.70
C LEU A 296 20.69 -35.77 -6.69
N GLY A 297 20.99 -35.05 -5.60
CA GLY A 297 20.01 -34.72 -4.55
C GLY A 297 19.99 -35.79 -3.47
N ARG A 298 18.88 -36.53 -3.40
CA ARG A 298 18.60 -37.49 -2.30
C ARG A 298 19.64 -38.59 -2.12
N ALA A 299 20.43 -38.91 -3.15
CA ALA A 299 21.56 -39.84 -3.04
C ALA A 299 22.64 -39.35 -2.05
N GLN A 300 22.94 -38.04 -2.03
CA GLN A 300 23.97 -37.48 -1.17
C GLN A 300 23.64 -37.59 0.34
N GLU A 301 22.36 -37.46 0.73
CA GLU A 301 21.93 -37.72 2.12
C GLU A 301 22.13 -39.18 2.52
N LEU A 302 21.75 -40.12 1.65
CA LEU A 302 21.84 -41.56 1.91
C LEU A 302 23.30 -42.02 2.02
N LEU A 303 24.21 -41.41 1.23
CA LEU A 303 25.66 -41.64 1.36
C LEU A 303 26.19 -41.15 2.71
N LEU A 304 25.80 -39.95 3.16
CA LEU A 304 26.18 -39.41 4.49
C LEU A 304 25.66 -40.29 5.64
N ILE A 305 24.39 -40.72 5.59
CA ILE A 305 23.78 -41.64 6.56
C ILE A 305 24.55 -42.97 6.63
N MET A 306 24.97 -43.52 5.49
CA MET A 306 25.70 -44.79 5.46
C MET A 306 27.18 -44.65 5.85
N GLU A 307 27.85 -43.55 5.49
CA GLU A 307 29.24 -43.28 5.89
C GLU A 307 29.36 -43.18 7.43
N GLU A 308 28.46 -42.42 8.08
CA GLU A 308 28.35 -42.38 9.55
C GLU A 308 28.13 -43.77 10.17
N HIS A 309 27.28 -44.60 9.55
CA HIS A 309 26.97 -45.94 10.05
C HIS A 309 28.15 -46.90 9.86
N TRP A 310 28.85 -46.86 8.73
CA TRP A 310 30.04 -47.67 8.48
C TRP A 310 31.20 -47.27 9.41
N GLU A 311 31.43 -45.96 9.62
CA GLU A 311 32.47 -45.49 10.55
C GLU A 311 32.23 -46.02 11.97
N ARG A 312 30.97 -46.03 12.43
CA ARG A 312 30.57 -46.57 13.74
C ARG A 312 30.54 -48.10 13.84
N ASN A 313 30.62 -48.84 12.73
CA ASN A 313 30.43 -50.30 12.70
C ASN A 313 31.60 -51.03 12.02
N PRO A 314 32.69 -51.38 12.74
CA PRO A 314 33.86 -52.07 12.19
C PRO A 314 33.59 -53.37 11.43
N GLN A 315 32.48 -54.05 11.72
CA GLN A 315 32.03 -55.24 10.99
C GLN A 315 31.50 -54.93 9.58
N LEU A 316 31.00 -53.71 9.33
CA LEU A 316 30.51 -53.26 8.02
C LEU A 316 31.62 -52.65 7.17
N GLN A 317 32.69 -52.12 7.75
CA GLN A 317 33.81 -51.46 7.03
C GLN A 317 34.51 -52.35 5.98
N LYS A 318 34.33 -53.67 6.04
CA LYS A 318 34.84 -54.64 5.05
C LYS A 318 33.89 -54.88 3.87
N ILE A 319 32.67 -54.37 3.94
CA ILE A 319 31.60 -54.53 2.96
C ILE A 319 31.54 -53.26 2.10
N PRO A 320 31.72 -53.35 0.77
CA PRO A 320 31.72 -52.17 -0.08
C PRO A 320 30.33 -51.57 -0.26
N ILE A 321 30.25 -50.24 -0.21
CA ILE A 321 29.16 -49.46 -0.82
C ILE A 321 29.65 -49.10 -2.22
N PHE A 322 28.95 -49.55 -3.26
CA PHE A 322 29.18 -49.12 -4.63
C PHE A 322 28.20 -48.02 -5.01
N TYR A 323 28.67 -46.95 -5.64
CA TYR A 323 27.83 -45.88 -6.18
C TYR A 323 28.14 -45.73 -7.68
N ILE A 324 27.13 -46.01 -8.50
CA ILE A 324 27.27 -46.22 -9.95
C ILE A 324 26.43 -45.21 -10.71
N SER A 325 27.10 -44.26 -11.35
CA SER A 325 26.50 -43.31 -12.28
C SER A 325 27.59 -42.64 -13.12
N SER A 326 27.29 -42.44 -14.41
CA SER A 326 28.00 -41.53 -15.33
C SER A 326 28.27 -40.15 -14.72
N MET A 327 27.37 -39.69 -13.85
CA MET A 327 27.35 -38.36 -13.28
C MET A 327 27.99 -38.26 -11.90
N ALA A 328 28.15 -39.37 -11.15
CA ALA A 328 28.43 -39.36 -9.72
C ALA A 328 29.59 -38.43 -9.33
N THR A 329 30.77 -38.61 -9.92
CA THR A 329 31.95 -37.79 -9.63
C THR A 329 31.74 -36.32 -10.01
N LYS A 330 31.17 -36.04 -11.19
CA LYS A 330 30.86 -34.67 -11.64
C LYS A 330 29.84 -33.97 -10.73
N SER A 331 28.91 -34.72 -10.16
CA SER A 331 27.90 -34.21 -9.22
C SER A 331 28.52 -33.72 -7.91
N LEU A 332 29.55 -34.42 -7.41
CA LEU A 332 30.18 -34.07 -6.14
C LEU A 332 31.05 -32.83 -6.26
N CYS A 333 31.73 -32.61 -7.39
CA CYS A 333 32.44 -31.35 -7.67
C CYS A 333 31.50 -30.13 -7.57
N ILE A 334 30.22 -30.27 -7.95
CA ILE A 334 29.22 -29.21 -7.80
C ILE A 334 28.83 -29.03 -6.32
N TYR A 335 28.61 -30.10 -5.56
CA TYR A 335 28.37 -30.03 -4.11
C TYR A 335 29.54 -29.40 -3.33
N GLU A 336 30.78 -29.60 -3.79
CA GLU A 336 31.99 -28.98 -3.25
C GLU A 336 32.08 -27.49 -3.63
N THR A 337 31.68 -27.13 -4.86
CA THR A 337 31.65 -25.73 -5.33
C THR A 337 30.62 -24.91 -4.56
N PHE A 338 29.42 -25.46 -4.37
CA PHE A 338 28.30 -24.82 -3.67
C PHE A 338 28.17 -25.23 -2.20
N ILE A 339 29.27 -25.66 -1.56
CA ILE A 339 29.30 -26.17 -0.18
C ILE A 339 28.69 -25.20 0.85
N ASN A 340 28.74 -23.89 0.57
CA ASN A 340 28.15 -22.83 1.38
C ASN A 340 26.61 -22.79 1.36
N LEU A 341 25.95 -23.46 0.40
CA LEU A 341 24.50 -23.59 0.33
C LEU A 341 23.98 -24.76 1.18
N CYS A 342 24.86 -25.67 1.60
CA CYS A 342 24.52 -26.91 2.31
C CYS A 342 24.12 -26.70 3.78
N GLY A 343 23.51 -27.74 4.35
CA GLY A 343 23.01 -27.78 5.73
C GLY A 343 24.10 -27.69 6.82
N ASP A 344 23.66 -27.42 8.04
CA ASP A 344 24.55 -27.12 9.18
C ASP A 344 25.55 -28.24 9.49
N PHE A 345 25.16 -29.50 9.30
CA PHE A 345 26.05 -30.66 9.45
C PHE A 345 27.24 -30.58 8.48
N VAL A 346 26.98 -30.33 7.19
CA VAL A 346 28.02 -30.19 6.17
C VAL A 346 28.95 -29.02 6.48
N ARG A 347 28.38 -27.87 6.88
CA ARG A 347 29.16 -26.68 7.25
C ARG A 347 29.99 -26.90 8.53
N HIS A 348 29.49 -27.67 9.49
CA HIS A 348 30.23 -28.04 10.70
C HIS A 348 31.41 -28.97 10.40
N VAL A 349 31.21 -30.02 9.59
CA VAL A 349 32.29 -30.94 9.17
C VAL A 349 33.36 -30.21 8.35
N LEU A 350 32.96 -29.25 7.50
CA LEU A 350 33.89 -28.37 6.77
C LEU A 350 34.75 -27.52 7.72
N ASN A 351 34.15 -26.98 8.79
CA ASN A 351 34.88 -26.22 9.82
C ASN A 351 35.84 -27.09 10.65
N GLU A 352 35.68 -28.41 10.68
CA GLU A 352 36.69 -29.36 11.20
C GLU A 352 37.84 -29.64 10.22
N GLY A 353 37.87 -28.99 9.05
CA GLY A 353 38.86 -29.22 7.99
C GLY A 353 38.63 -30.49 7.18
N LYS A 354 37.42 -31.04 7.18
CA LYS A 354 37.05 -32.29 6.48
C LYS A 354 36.03 -32.00 5.38
N ASN A 355 36.18 -32.62 4.21
CA ASN A 355 35.14 -32.61 3.18
C ASN A 355 34.14 -33.76 3.47
N PRO A 356 32.86 -33.48 3.80
CA PRO A 356 31.88 -34.52 4.12
C PRO A 356 31.46 -35.38 2.91
N PHE A 357 31.75 -34.94 1.67
CA PHE A 357 31.48 -35.72 0.46
C PHE A 357 32.67 -36.59 0.02
N ASN A 358 33.82 -36.49 0.69
CA ASN A 358 34.96 -37.39 0.50
C ASN A 358 34.78 -38.68 1.33
N PHE A 359 33.81 -39.50 0.93
CA PHE A 359 33.42 -40.74 1.60
C PHE A 359 34.53 -41.80 1.61
N LYS A 360 34.82 -42.41 2.77
CA LYS A 360 35.88 -43.41 2.97
C LYS A 360 35.42 -44.82 2.57
N PHE A 361 34.13 -45.12 2.70
CA PHE A 361 33.59 -46.48 2.51
C PHE A 361 32.86 -46.68 1.18
N VAL A 362 32.72 -45.61 0.39
CA VAL A 362 32.03 -45.60 -0.91
C VAL A 362 33.02 -45.78 -2.05
N LYS A 363 32.68 -46.63 -3.01
CA LYS A 363 33.45 -46.90 -4.23
C LYS A 363 32.66 -46.47 -5.46
N TYR A 364 33.18 -45.48 -6.17
CA TYR A 364 32.61 -44.99 -7.41
C TYR A 364 32.86 -45.95 -8.57
N ALA A 365 31.87 -46.13 -9.44
CA ALA A 365 31.98 -46.90 -10.67
C ALA A 365 31.29 -46.18 -11.83
N LYS A 366 31.94 -46.11 -13.01
CA LYS A 366 31.33 -45.58 -14.24
C LYS A 366 30.33 -46.55 -14.85
N SER A 367 30.66 -47.85 -14.91
CA SER A 367 29.91 -48.89 -15.61
C SER A 367 29.57 -50.09 -14.72
N LEU A 368 28.54 -50.85 -15.12
CA LEU A 368 28.12 -52.07 -14.43
C LEU A 368 29.20 -53.16 -14.47
N ASP A 369 29.92 -53.27 -15.58
CA ASP A 369 30.92 -54.31 -15.84
C ASP A 369 32.05 -54.32 -14.80
N SER A 370 32.42 -53.14 -14.31
CA SER A 370 33.42 -52.95 -13.26
C SER A 370 33.10 -53.68 -11.94
N ILE A 371 31.82 -53.94 -11.66
CA ILE A 371 31.38 -54.70 -10.46
C ILE A 371 30.62 -55.99 -10.79
N LEU A 372 30.37 -56.30 -12.07
CA LEU A 372 29.55 -57.43 -12.51
C LEU A 372 30.04 -58.77 -11.93
N ASN A 373 31.35 -58.98 -11.90
CA ASN A 373 31.99 -60.14 -11.29
C ASN A 373 31.76 -60.24 -9.77
N TYR A 374 31.60 -59.09 -9.07
CA TYR A 374 31.25 -59.06 -7.65
C TYR A 374 29.76 -59.37 -7.43
N LEU A 375 28.88 -58.90 -8.34
CA LEU A 375 27.43 -59.14 -8.27
C LEU A 375 27.07 -60.61 -8.51
N TYR A 376 27.75 -61.31 -9.42
CA TYR A 376 27.52 -62.74 -9.66
C TYR A 376 28.17 -63.67 -8.64
N GLN A 377 29.07 -63.19 -7.78
CA GLN A 377 29.65 -64.01 -6.71
C GLN A 377 28.64 -64.25 -5.58
N ASP A 378 28.53 -65.51 -5.16
CA ASP A 378 27.62 -65.97 -4.13
C ASP A 378 28.17 -65.64 -2.73
N ASN A 379 27.29 -65.24 -1.81
CA ASN A 379 27.64 -64.81 -0.44
C ASN A 379 28.55 -63.56 -0.29
N ASN A 380 28.77 -62.79 -1.37
CA ASN A 380 29.38 -61.46 -1.28
C ASN A 380 28.31 -60.40 -0.96
N PRO A 381 28.20 -59.89 0.27
CA PRO A 381 27.32 -58.74 0.56
C PRO A 381 27.92 -57.45 -0.01
N CYS A 382 27.06 -56.55 -0.47
CA CYS A 382 27.40 -55.17 -0.82
C CYS A 382 26.14 -54.29 -0.79
N VAL A 383 26.33 -52.98 -0.68
CA VAL A 383 25.29 -52.00 -1.03
C VAL A 383 25.60 -51.45 -2.42
N VAL A 384 24.58 -51.24 -3.25
CA VAL A 384 24.73 -50.66 -4.58
C VAL A 384 23.71 -49.55 -4.77
N MET A 385 24.19 -48.31 -4.89
CA MET A 385 23.41 -47.15 -5.29
C MET A 385 23.56 -46.94 -6.80
N ALA A 386 22.45 -46.87 -7.52
CA ALA A 386 22.46 -46.76 -8.99
C ALA A 386 21.25 -45.99 -9.53
N SER A 387 21.46 -45.29 -10.66
CA SER A 387 20.41 -44.56 -11.38
C SER A 387 19.77 -45.36 -12.54
N PRO A 388 18.53 -45.04 -12.95
CA PRO A 388 17.58 -44.07 -12.35
C PRO A 388 16.84 -44.61 -11.11
N GLY A 389 16.18 -43.70 -10.38
CA GLY A 389 15.47 -44.01 -9.12
C GLY A 389 14.22 -44.89 -9.24
N MET A 390 13.50 -44.84 -10.38
CA MET A 390 12.22 -45.55 -10.54
C MET A 390 12.33 -46.82 -11.43
N LEU A 391 13.55 -47.34 -11.63
CA LEU A 391 13.85 -48.59 -12.36
C LEU A 391 13.34 -48.64 -13.83
N GLN A 392 13.11 -47.49 -14.49
CA GLN A 392 12.56 -47.44 -15.85
C GLN A 392 13.46 -48.16 -16.89
N ASN A 393 14.77 -47.88 -16.84
CA ASN A 393 15.82 -48.34 -17.75
C ASN A 393 17.17 -48.40 -17.00
N GLY A 394 18.27 -48.48 -17.75
CA GLY A 394 19.60 -48.12 -17.23
C GLY A 394 20.20 -49.08 -16.20
N ILE A 395 21.17 -48.57 -15.44
CA ILE A 395 22.05 -49.36 -14.58
C ILE A 395 21.27 -49.98 -13.41
N SER A 396 20.39 -49.21 -12.74
CA SER A 396 19.58 -49.71 -11.62
C SER A 396 18.67 -50.87 -12.02
N LYS A 397 18.01 -50.80 -13.19
CA LYS A 397 17.19 -51.89 -13.74
C LYS A 397 18.02 -53.13 -14.09
N ASN A 398 19.21 -52.93 -14.67
CA ASN A 398 20.12 -54.04 -15.01
C ASN A 398 20.67 -54.73 -13.76
N ILE A 399 20.92 -54.02 -12.66
CA ILE A 399 21.29 -54.60 -11.36
C ILE A 399 20.08 -55.30 -10.72
N PHE A 400 18.89 -54.69 -10.81
CA PHE A 400 17.66 -55.32 -10.31
C PHE A 400 17.40 -56.67 -11.00
N ASN A 401 17.68 -56.81 -12.29
CA ASN A 401 17.62 -58.10 -13.01
C ASN A 401 18.50 -59.20 -12.39
N ILE A 402 19.65 -58.84 -11.80
CA ILE A 402 20.58 -59.77 -11.13
C ILE A 402 20.12 -60.06 -9.70
N ILE A 403 19.59 -59.04 -8.99
CA ILE A 403 19.19 -59.15 -7.58
C ILE A 403 17.81 -59.78 -7.39
N ALA A 404 16.84 -59.53 -8.28
CA ALA A 404 15.46 -59.97 -8.13
C ALA A 404 15.30 -61.49 -7.84
N PRO A 405 16.06 -62.42 -8.47
CA PRO A 405 15.92 -63.86 -8.21
C PRO A 405 16.55 -64.36 -6.89
N ASP A 406 17.36 -63.55 -6.20
CA ASP A 406 18.03 -63.96 -4.96
C ASP A 406 17.22 -63.58 -3.70
N LYS A 407 16.85 -64.60 -2.92
CA LYS A 407 16.13 -64.47 -1.66
C LYS A 407 16.94 -63.92 -0.48
N LYS A 408 18.28 -63.84 -0.58
CA LYS A 408 19.12 -63.20 0.46
C LYS A 408 19.15 -61.67 0.28
N SER A 409 19.16 -61.24 -0.97
CA SER A 409 19.26 -59.84 -1.41
C SER A 409 17.94 -59.07 -1.26
N GLY A 410 17.99 -57.74 -1.40
CA GLY A 410 16.81 -56.89 -1.34
C GLY A 410 16.97 -55.54 -2.04
N VAL A 411 15.82 -54.91 -2.31
CA VAL A 411 15.68 -53.56 -2.86
C VAL A 411 15.01 -52.68 -1.81
N ILE A 412 15.54 -51.47 -1.58
CA ILE A 412 14.92 -50.48 -0.70
C ILE A 412 14.65 -49.22 -1.52
N LEU A 413 13.37 -48.86 -1.69
CA LEU A 413 12.99 -47.61 -2.34
C LEU A 413 13.04 -46.46 -1.34
N THR A 414 13.69 -45.36 -1.72
CA THR A 414 13.89 -44.17 -0.89
C THR A 414 13.33 -42.89 -1.49
N GLY A 415 12.99 -42.87 -2.78
CA GLY A 415 12.31 -41.75 -3.46
C GLY A 415 10.80 -41.98 -3.60
N TYR A 416 10.09 -40.93 -4.05
CA TYR A 416 8.73 -41.06 -4.58
C TYR A 416 8.75 -41.86 -5.88
N THR A 417 7.63 -42.49 -6.25
CA THR A 417 7.48 -43.25 -7.52
C THR A 417 6.26 -42.75 -8.29
N VAL A 418 6.47 -42.36 -9.54
CA VAL A 418 5.36 -42.05 -10.47
C VAL A 418 4.74 -43.35 -10.96
N LYS A 419 3.42 -43.35 -11.11
CA LYS A 419 2.63 -44.54 -11.51
C LYS A 419 3.06 -45.09 -12.86
N GLY A 420 3.00 -46.41 -12.99
CA GLY A 420 3.40 -47.13 -14.21
C GLY A 420 4.90 -47.29 -14.38
N THR A 421 5.72 -46.86 -13.40
CA THR A 421 7.14 -47.22 -13.33
C THR A 421 7.32 -48.59 -12.67
N LEU A 422 8.42 -49.30 -12.99
CA LEU A 422 8.71 -50.62 -12.39
C LEU A 422 8.91 -50.52 -10.87
N ALA A 423 9.40 -49.39 -10.34
CA ALA A 423 9.47 -49.17 -8.90
C ALA A 423 8.08 -49.03 -8.22
N ASP A 424 7.07 -48.52 -8.95
CA ASP A 424 5.68 -48.47 -8.48
C ASP A 424 5.02 -49.87 -8.51
N GLU A 425 5.24 -50.63 -9.60
CA GLU A 425 4.78 -52.03 -9.74
C GLU A 425 5.23 -52.90 -8.55
N LEU A 426 6.49 -52.76 -8.11
CA LEU A 426 7.05 -53.53 -7.00
C LEU A 426 6.33 -53.34 -5.66
N LYS A 427 5.59 -52.24 -5.46
CA LYS A 427 4.78 -52.00 -4.25
C LYS A 427 3.62 -52.96 -4.11
N THR A 428 3.22 -53.63 -5.19
CA THR A 428 2.23 -54.71 -5.17
C THR A 428 2.83 -56.08 -4.81
N GLU A 429 4.14 -56.13 -4.52
CA GLU A 429 4.91 -57.34 -4.21
C GLU A 429 4.75 -58.50 -5.23
N PRO A 430 4.78 -58.23 -6.56
CA PRO A 430 4.48 -59.25 -7.58
C PRO A 430 5.47 -60.43 -7.54
N GLU A 431 4.99 -61.64 -7.84
CA GLU A 431 5.84 -62.85 -7.88
C GLU A 431 6.76 -62.87 -9.13
N TYR A 432 6.31 -62.25 -10.22
CA TYR A 432 7.05 -62.11 -11.47
C TYR A 432 6.96 -60.65 -11.95
N VAL A 433 8.09 -60.12 -12.42
CA VAL A 433 8.22 -58.77 -13.00
C VAL A 433 8.73 -58.86 -14.42
N LEU A 434 8.32 -57.94 -15.30
CA LEU A 434 8.76 -57.90 -16.69
C LEU A 434 10.03 -57.03 -16.83
N ILE A 435 11.17 -57.68 -17.09
CA ILE A 435 12.44 -57.01 -17.31
C ILE A 435 12.92 -57.33 -18.72
N ASN A 436 13.05 -56.30 -19.57
CA ASN A 436 13.51 -56.40 -20.95
C ASN A 436 12.75 -57.50 -21.74
N ASP A 437 11.41 -57.39 -21.68
CA ASP A 437 10.43 -58.29 -22.32
C ASP A 437 10.47 -59.76 -21.83
N LYS A 438 11.09 -60.02 -20.66
CA LYS A 438 11.21 -61.35 -20.06
C LYS A 438 10.63 -61.39 -18.64
N PRO A 439 9.88 -62.43 -18.25
CA PRO A 439 9.39 -62.60 -16.88
C PRO A 439 10.50 -63.08 -15.95
N VAL A 440 10.84 -62.28 -14.95
CA VAL A 440 11.84 -62.58 -13.91
C VAL A 440 11.12 -62.82 -12.59
N LYS A 441 11.38 -63.97 -11.95
CA LYS A 441 10.74 -64.30 -10.66
C LYS A 441 11.36 -63.48 -9.52
N ARG A 442 10.58 -62.61 -8.89
CA ARG A 442 11.00 -61.83 -7.73
C ARG A 442 11.01 -62.72 -6.49
N ARG A 443 12.17 -62.79 -5.84
CA ARG A 443 12.40 -63.45 -4.54
C ARG A 443 13.14 -62.56 -3.55
N CYS A 444 13.81 -61.51 -4.02
CA CYS A 444 14.47 -60.53 -3.18
C CYS A 444 13.47 -59.83 -2.25
N ARG A 445 13.93 -59.41 -1.07
CA ARG A 445 13.14 -58.55 -0.19
C ARG A 445 12.85 -57.21 -0.89
N PHE A 446 11.67 -56.66 -0.65
CA PHE A 446 11.30 -55.31 -1.03
C PHE A 446 10.92 -54.51 0.23
N GLU A 447 11.21 -53.21 0.26
CA GLU A 447 10.82 -52.31 1.34
C GLU A 447 10.78 -50.87 0.79
N GLU A 448 9.80 -50.06 1.21
CA GLU A 448 9.75 -48.62 0.93
C GLU A 448 10.00 -47.84 2.23
N ILE A 449 11.02 -46.98 2.24
CA ILE A 449 11.39 -46.11 3.35
C ILE A 449 11.72 -44.73 2.79
N SER A 450 10.73 -43.83 2.73
CA SER A 450 10.93 -42.54 2.04
C SER A 450 11.94 -41.62 2.75
N PHE A 451 12.87 -41.12 1.94
CA PHE A 451 13.74 -39.99 2.17
C PHE A 451 13.56 -38.93 1.06
N SER A 452 12.42 -38.93 0.37
CA SER A 452 12.17 -38.13 -0.84
C SER A 452 12.23 -36.61 -0.61
N ALA A 453 12.12 -36.14 0.63
CA ALA A 453 12.18 -34.74 1.03
C ALA A 453 11.20 -33.84 0.24
N HIS A 454 9.96 -34.29 0.16
CA HIS A 454 8.81 -33.45 -0.16
C HIS A 454 8.06 -33.10 1.14
N SER A 455 7.19 -32.11 1.08
CA SER A 455 6.40 -31.71 2.24
C SER A 455 5.29 -32.73 2.55
N ASP A 456 5.19 -33.16 3.81
CA ASP A 456 4.09 -34.00 4.30
C ASP A 456 2.88 -33.15 4.73
N PHE A 457 1.76 -33.78 5.10
CA PHE A 457 0.56 -33.06 5.50
C PHE A 457 0.80 -32.06 6.65
N ASN A 458 1.62 -32.42 7.65
CA ASN A 458 1.88 -31.57 8.80
C ASN A 458 2.77 -30.38 8.44
N GLN A 459 3.80 -30.62 7.62
CA GLN A 459 4.66 -29.57 7.09
C GLN A 459 3.85 -28.57 6.22
N THR A 460 3.05 -29.07 5.27
CA THR A 460 2.22 -28.23 4.38
C THR A 460 1.18 -27.43 5.16
N LYS A 461 0.48 -28.04 6.11
CA LYS A 461 -0.44 -27.33 7.01
C LYS A 461 0.27 -26.21 7.78
N THR A 462 1.39 -26.52 8.43
CA THR A 462 2.14 -25.54 9.25
C THR A 462 2.69 -24.40 8.37
N PHE A 463 3.10 -24.71 7.14
CA PHE A 463 3.58 -23.72 6.17
C PHE A 463 2.47 -22.74 5.75
N ILE A 464 1.28 -23.25 5.40
CA ILE A 464 0.09 -22.43 5.10
C ILE A 464 -0.30 -21.55 6.30
N GLU A 465 -0.29 -22.12 7.51
CA GLU A 465 -0.60 -21.39 8.75
C GLU A 465 0.38 -20.23 9.01
N MET A 466 1.69 -20.47 8.86
CA MET A 466 2.71 -19.45 9.11
C MET A 466 2.78 -18.36 8.03
N LEU A 467 2.42 -18.68 6.78
CA LEU A 467 2.26 -17.71 5.68
C LEU A 467 0.96 -16.88 5.76
N LYS A 468 0.02 -17.24 6.64
CA LYS A 468 -1.33 -16.67 6.76
C LYS A 468 -2.12 -16.62 5.45
N CYS A 469 -1.77 -17.46 4.47
CA CYS A 469 -2.27 -17.31 3.11
C CYS A 469 -3.77 -17.66 2.99
N PRO A 470 -4.62 -16.85 2.34
CA PRO A 470 -6.06 -17.13 2.21
C PRO A 470 -6.41 -18.02 1.01
N ASN A 471 -5.56 -18.09 -0.03
CA ASN A 471 -5.80 -18.89 -1.24
C ASN A 471 -4.67 -19.89 -1.46
N VAL A 472 -4.99 -21.17 -1.68
CA VAL A 472 -4.01 -22.23 -1.93
C VAL A 472 -4.37 -22.97 -3.20
N VAL A 473 -3.48 -22.97 -4.19
CA VAL A 473 -3.56 -23.77 -5.41
C VAL A 473 -2.64 -24.98 -5.24
N LEU A 474 -3.23 -26.16 -5.15
CA LEU A 474 -2.50 -27.42 -5.05
C LEU A 474 -2.14 -27.92 -6.45
N VAL A 475 -0.84 -28.07 -6.69
CA VAL A 475 -0.25 -28.66 -7.90
C VAL A 475 0.68 -29.81 -7.50
N HIS A 476 1.39 -30.41 -8.45
CA HIS A 476 2.38 -31.48 -8.28
C HIS A 476 1.93 -32.57 -7.28
N GLY A 477 1.03 -33.43 -7.73
CA GLY A 477 0.45 -34.48 -6.90
C GLY A 477 -0.65 -35.25 -7.62
N ASP A 478 -0.78 -36.53 -7.25
CA ASP A 478 -1.85 -37.41 -7.71
C ASP A 478 -3.25 -36.80 -7.50
N ARG A 479 -4.11 -36.76 -8.52
CA ARG A 479 -5.48 -36.21 -8.44
C ARG A 479 -6.27 -36.63 -7.19
N ASN A 480 -6.17 -37.89 -6.79
CA ASN A 480 -6.86 -38.41 -5.59
C ASN A 480 -6.26 -37.87 -4.28
N GLU A 481 -4.94 -37.71 -4.24
CA GLU A 481 -4.21 -37.20 -3.07
C GLU A 481 -4.37 -35.68 -2.93
N LEU A 482 -4.37 -34.94 -4.05
CA LEU A 482 -4.70 -33.50 -4.07
C LEU A 482 -6.13 -33.24 -3.59
N ASN A 483 -7.11 -34.01 -4.05
CA ASN A 483 -8.51 -33.87 -3.58
C ASN A 483 -8.65 -34.22 -2.08
N ARG A 484 -7.92 -35.23 -1.59
CA ARG A 484 -7.85 -35.56 -0.15
C ARG A 484 -7.24 -34.42 0.66
N LEU A 485 -6.12 -33.86 0.20
CA LEU A 485 -5.43 -32.73 0.83
C LEU A 485 -6.32 -31.49 0.88
N LYS A 486 -6.94 -31.14 -0.25
CA LYS A 486 -7.93 -30.06 -0.35
C LYS A 486 -9.05 -30.20 0.67
N ASN A 487 -9.70 -31.35 0.72
CA ASN A 487 -10.83 -31.56 1.62
C ASN A 487 -10.41 -31.41 3.08
N LYS A 488 -9.28 -32.02 3.47
CA LYS A 488 -8.77 -31.97 4.84
C LYS A 488 -8.31 -30.56 5.26
N LEU A 489 -7.63 -29.83 4.37
CA LEU A 489 -7.27 -28.42 4.60
C LEU A 489 -8.52 -27.55 4.76
N THR A 490 -9.55 -27.76 3.94
CA THR A 490 -10.81 -26.99 4.00
C THR A 490 -11.61 -27.30 5.28
N GLU A 491 -11.60 -28.55 5.73
CA GLU A 491 -12.21 -29.00 7.00
C GLU A 491 -11.51 -28.36 8.21
N GLU A 492 -10.18 -28.41 8.26
CA GLU A 492 -9.39 -27.84 9.37
C GLU A 492 -9.28 -26.30 9.33
N LYS A 493 -9.45 -25.66 8.16
CA LYS A 493 -9.26 -24.22 7.95
C LYS A 493 -10.37 -23.60 7.08
N LYS A 494 -11.52 -23.34 7.69
CA LYS A 494 -12.71 -22.77 7.03
C LYS A 494 -12.52 -21.39 6.35
N TYR A 495 -11.43 -20.67 6.61
CA TYR A 495 -11.10 -19.41 5.92
C TYR A 495 -10.34 -19.63 4.60
N LEU A 496 -9.88 -20.85 4.33
CA LEU A 496 -8.92 -21.15 3.28
C LEU A 496 -9.62 -21.55 1.98
N SER A 497 -9.39 -20.79 0.92
CA SER A 497 -9.88 -21.14 -0.42
C SER A 497 -8.89 -22.08 -1.11
N VAL A 498 -9.22 -23.39 -1.15
CA VAL A 498 -8.32 -24.42 -1.69
C VAL A 498 -8.76 -24.91 -3.08
N PHE A 499 -7.86 -24.74 -4.05
CA PHE A 499 -8.04 -25.05 -5.46
C PHE A 499 -7.18 -26.25 -5.87
N THR A 500 -7.71 -27.03 -6.80
CA THR A 500 -7.09 -28.24 -7.38
C THR A 500 -7.43 -28.19 -8.87
N PRO A 501 -6.69 -27.41 -9.68
CA PRO A 501 -6.98 -27.28 -11.10
C PRO A 501 -6.72 -28.61 -11.82
N GLU A 502 -7.50 -28.88 -12.86
CA GLU A 502 -7.14 -29.84 -13.90
C GLU A 502 -6.24 -29.14 -14.96
N LEU A 503 -5.58 -29.91 -15.83
CA LEU A 503 -4.78 -29.35 -16.93
C LEU A 503 -5.59 -28.39 -17.81
N LEU A 504 -4.98 -27.28 -18.22
CA LEU A 504 -5.56 -26.16 -18.97
C LEU A 504 -6.71 -25.41 -18.26
N GLN A 505 -7.09 -25.78 -17.02
CA GLN A 505 -8.10 -25.05 -16.26
C GLN A 505 -7.58 -23.67 -15.87
N ARG A 506 -8.36 -22.63 -16.19
CA ARG A 506 -8.09 -21.25 -15.79
C ARG A 506 -8.75 -20.94 -14.45
N LEU A 507 -7.94 -20.62 -13.44
CA LEU A 507 -8.38 -20.08 -12.16
C LEU A 507 -8.23 -18.56 -12.18
N THR A 508 -9.33 -17.81 -12.24
CA THR A 508 -9.31 -16.34 -12.22
C THR A 508 -9.46 -15.82 -10.80
N PHE A 509 -8.39 -15.23 -10.27
CA PHE A 509 -8.42 -14.48 -9.02
C PHE A 509 -8.76 -13.03 -9.30
N ARG A 510 -9.62 -12.44 -8.47
CA ARG A 510 -10.00 -11.02 -8.56
C ARG A 510 -9.48 -10.32 -7.32
N PHE A 511 -8.62 -9.34 -7.53
CA PHE A 511 -8.18 -8.46 -6.47
C PHE A 511 -8.81 -7.09 -6.70
N GLU A 512 -9.59 -6.66 -5.71
CA GLU A 512 -10.02 -5.27 -5.60
C GLU A 512 -8.78 -4.44 -5.29
N HIS A 513 -8.65 -3.29 -5.96
CA HIS A 513 -7.56 -2.38 -5.65
C HIS A 513 -7.98 -1.65 -4.37
N SER A 514 -7.18 -1.72 -3.31
CA SER A 514 -7.50 -0.95 -2.11
C SER A 514 -7.07 0.49 -2.34
N ASP A 515 -8.04 1.39 -2.53
CA ASP A 515 -7.83 2.84 -2.63
C ASP A 515 -7.43 3.47 -1.28
N HIS A 516 -6.78 2.70 -0.40
CA HIS A 516 -6.35 3.08 0.93
C HIS A 516 -5.09 3.95 0.84
N VAL A 517 -5.27 5.25 1.05
CA VAL A 517 -4.18 6.22 1.13
C VAL A 517 -3.53 6.17 2.51
N VAL A 518 -2.20 6.04 2.57
CA VAL A 518 -1.43 5.96 3.83
C VAL A 518 -1.14 7.37 4.35
N SER A 519 -1.66 7.73 5.53
CA SER A 519 -1.34 9.01 6.17
C SER A 519 0.02 8.96 6.88
N LEU A 520 0.91 9.90 6.57
CA LEU A 520 2.21 10.08 7.23
C LEU A 520 2.26 11.37 8.08
N GLY A 521 3.38 11.58 8.76
CA GLY A 521 3.68 12.82 9.50
C GLY A 521 2.62 13.27 10.50
N ARG A 522 2.47 14.59 10.64
CA ARG A 522 1.52 15.25 11.54
C ARG A 522 0.06 14.94 11.17
N LEU A 523 -0.20 14.71 9.89
CA LEU A 523 -1.52 14.35 9.36
C LEU A 523 -2.04 13.03 9.96
N SER A 524 -1.18 12.01 10.07
CA SER A 524 -1.58 10.72 10.69
C SER A 524 -2.00 10.91 12.16
N HIS A 525 -1.39 11.86 12.88
CA HIS A 525 -1.78 12.20 14.25
C HIS A 525 -3.15 12.91 14.29
N GLN A 526 -3.39 13.90 13.42
CA GLN A 526 -4.68 14.61 13.35
C GLN A 526 -5.83 13.68 13.00
N ILE A 527 -5.65 12.78 12.01
CA ILE A 527 -6.67 11.79 11.62
C ILE A 527 -7.00 10.84 12.79
N ARG A 528 -6.00 10.36 13.54
CA ARG A 528 -6.21 9.52 14.74
C ARG A 528 -6.96 10.27 15.85
N CYS A 529 -6.74 11.58 15.99
CA CYS A 529 -7.47 12.41 16.96
C CYS A 529 -8.93 12.63 16.54
N LEU A 530 -9.19 12.86 15.25
CA LEU A 530 -10.54 13.00 14.70
C LEU A 530 -11.35 11.70 14.79
N ALA A 531 -10.75 10.56 14.43
CA ALA A 531 -11.39 9.24 14.55
C ALA A 531 -11.87 8.97 16.00
N ARG A 532 -11.00 9.19 16.99
CA ARG A 532 -11.32 9.04 18.42
C ARG A 532 -12.42 10.00 18.92
N ARG A 533 -12.58 11.18 18.30
CA ARG A 533 -13.70 12.10 18.58
C ARG A 533 -15.02 11.62 17.97
N GLY A 534 -14.98 11.00 16.79
CA GLY A 534 -16.14 10.37 16.16
C GLY A 534 -16.70 9.21 17.00
N GLU A 535 -15.84 8.30 17.45
CA GLU A 535 -16.23 7.16 18.29
C GLU A 535 -16.83 7.57 19.65
N GLY A 536 -16.42 8.72 20.19
CA GLY A 536 -16.96 9.27 21.45
C GLY A 536 -18.39 9.82 21.36
N SER A 537 -18.91 10.08 20.15
CA SER A 537 -20.14 10.86 19.95
C SER A 537 -21.42 10.04 19.69
N GLN A 538 -21.35 8.70 19.82
CA GLN A 538 -22.52 7.80 19.70
C GLN A 538 -22.96 7.14 21.02
N GLY A 539 -22.46 7.60 22.17
CA GLY A 539 -22.81 7.08 23.50
C GLY A 539 -23.46 8.13 24.41
N GLY A 540 -24.56 8.75 23.96
CA GLY A 540 -25.04 10.04 24.52
C GLY A 540 -26.46 10.14 25.10
N GLU A 541 -27.39 9.21 24.82
CA GLU A 541 -28.76 9.30 25.36
C GLU A 541 -29.18 8.06 26.16
N ALA A 542 -29.29 8.23 27.48
CA ALA A 542 -29.80 7.23 28.42
C ALA A 542 -30.61 7.90 29.56
N GLY A 543 -31.76 8.49 29.20
CA GLY A 543 -32.62 9.28 30.09
C GLY A 543 -33.93 8.60 30.48
N ALA A 544 -33.91 7.78 31.53
CA ALA A 544 -35.04 7.36 32.37
C ALA A 544 -36.45 7.16 31.72
N GLY A 545 -36.79 5.90 31.39
CA GLY A 545 -38.17 5.48 31.11
C GLY A 545 -38.38 3.99 31.44
N GLY A 546 -38.98 3.69 32.60
CA GLY A 546 -39.07 2.31 33.12
C GLY A 546 -40.44 1.65 32.97
N ALA A 547 -40.48 0.42 32.46
CA ALA A 547 -41.61 -0.50 32.55
C ALA A 547 -41.12 -1.97 32.66
N ALA A 548 -41.89 -2.83 33.34
CA ALA A 548 -41.44 -4.17 33.76
C ALA A 548 -41.57 -5.27 32.68
N GLY A 549 -40.71 -6.31 32.76
CA GLY A 549 -40.82 -7.51 31.90
C GLY A 549 -39.82 -8.64 32.23
N THR A 550 -40.31 -9.68 32.92
CA THR A 550 -39.71 -11.03 33.12
C THR A 550 -39.17 -11.69 31.84
N ALA A 551 -38.23 -12.66 31.82
CA ALA A 551 -37.35 -13.33 32.79
C ALA A 551 -36.32 -14.20 31.99
N GLY A 552 -35.24 -14.81 32.52
CA GLY A 552 -34.67 -14.82 33.88
C GLY A 552 -33.46 -15.79 34.00
N THR A 553 -32.92 -15.92 35.22
CA THR A 553 -32.31 -17.12 35.87
C THR A 553 -31.60 -18.21 35.04
N ALA A 554 -30.42 -18.75 35.39
CA ALA A 554 -29.50 -18.53 36.53
C ALA A 554 -28.05 -18.93 36.07
N GLY A 555 -26.94 -18.48 36.66
CA GLY A 555 -26.43 -18.85 37.99
C GLY A 555 -25.22 -19.79 37.85
N THR A 556 -24.21 -19.89 38.73
CA THR A 556 -23.85 -19.16 39.97
C THR A 556 -22.35 -19.33 40.21
N ALA A 557 -21.68 -18.36 40.86
CA ALA A 557 -20.27 -18.49 41.29
C ALA A 557 -20.14 -19.11 42.70
N GLY A 558 -18.98 -19.71 43.00
CA GLY A 558 -18.61 -20.24 44.32
C GLY A 558 -17.16 -20.73 44.35
N ALA A 559 -16.43 -20.54 45.45
CA ALA A 559 -14.96 -20.67 45.50
C ALA A 559 -14.41 -21.41 46.73
N ALA A 560 -13.31 -22.17 46.52
CA ALA A 560 -12.32 -22.69 47.49
C ALA A 560 -11.18 -23.38 46.69
N GLY A 561 -9.94 -23.58 47.18
CA GLY A 561 -9.29 -23.08 48.40
C GLY A 561 -8.00 -23.84 48.79
N ALA A 562 -6.89 -23.10 48.97
CA ALA A 562 -5.66 -23.45 49.72
C ALA A 562 -4.57 -24.44 49.18
N ALA A 563 -3.33 -24.18 49.62
CA ALA A 563 -2.06 -24.96 49.60
C ALA A 563 -1.35 -25.23 48.24
N GLY A 564 0.00 -25.14 48.14
CA GLY A 564 0.99 -24.62 49.12
C GLY A 564 2.47 -24.74 48.72
N ALA A 565 3.28 -23.77 49.20
CA ALA A 565 4.74 -23.73 49.47
C ALA A 565 5.80 -24.37 48.53
N ALA A 566 6.75 -23.54 48.08
CA ALA A 566 8.21 -23.76 48.10
C ALA A 566 8.94 -22.39 48.03
N ASP A 567 10.16 -22.28 48.58
CA ASP A 567 10.91 -21.02 48.77
C ASP A 567 12.44 -21.26 48.73
N ASP A 568 13.22 -20.30 48.20
CA ASP A 568 14.69 -20.11 48.35
C ASP A 568 15.18 -18.94 47.43
N GLY A 569 16.26 -18.20 47.71
CA GLY A 569 17.21 -18.37 48.82
C GLY A 569 18.33 -17.31 49.02
N THR A 570 18.44 -16.24 48.21
CA THR A 570 19.29 -15.01 48.43
C THR A 570 20.84 -15.10 48.52
N ASN A 571 21.50 -13.92 48.40
CA ASN A 571 22.89 -13.57 48.81
C ASN A 571 24.06 -14.18 47.98
N ALA A 572 25.29 -13.62 47.98
CA ALA A 572 25.88 -12.53 48.77
C ALA A 572 26.91 -11.64 48.00
N GLU A 573 27.45 -10.64 48.71
CA GLU A 573 28.51 -9.67 48.34
C GLU A 573 29.90 -10.35 48.11
N LYS A 574 30.83 -9.92 47.24
CA LYS A 574 31.53 -8.61 46.97
C LYS A 574 32.82 -8.44 47.82
N LYS A 575 33.81 -7.71 47.26
CA LYS A 575 35.20 -7.41 47.75
C LYS A 575 36.32 -8.33 47.21
N ASP A 576 37.55 -7.88 46.91
CA ASP A 576 38.20 -6.55 47.11
C ASP A 576 39.07 -6.07 45.90
N GLU A 577 39.63 -4.87 46.08
CA GLU A 577 40.47 -3.95 45.27
C GLU A 577 41.84 -4.49 44.74
N GLN A 578 42.62 -3.86 43.82
CA GLN A 578 42.46 -2.73 42.87
C GLN A 578 43.61 -2.72 41.80
N SER A 579 43.56 -1.76 40.85
CA SER A 579 44.52 -1.42 39.76
C SER A 579 44.39 -2.23 38.45
N GLY A 580 44.39 -1.62 37.24
CA GLY A 580 44.32 -0.19 36.86
C GLY A 580 45.02 0.05 35.51
N GLY A 581 44.47 0.80 34.54
CA GLY A 581 43.14 1.42 34.42
C GLY A 581 43.01 2.23 33.10
N GLN A 582 41.82 2.71 32.78
CA GLN A 582 41.53 3.70 31.72
C GLN A 582 40.23 4.47 32.07
N PRO A 583 39.96 5.67 31.49
CA PRO A 583 39.06 6.66 32.09
C PRO A 583 37.55 6.36 31.96
N PRO A 584 36.70 6.80 32.92
CA PRO A 584 35.30 6.38 33.02
C PRO A 584 34.24 7.42 32.59
N HIS A 585 32.98 6.95 32.61
CA HIS A 585 31.71 7.67 32.46
C HIS A 585 31.43 8.83 33.43
N GLU A 586 30.57 9.73 32.96
CA GLU A 586 29.27 10.05 33.61
C GLU A 586 28.14 9.62 32.63
N GLY A 587 26.86 9.39 32.98
CA GLY A 587 26.12 9.58 34.24
C GLY A 587 25.19 10.81 34.18
N ARG A 588 23.87 10.75 34.43
CA ARG A 588 22.93 9.62 34.60
C ARG A 588 21.50 10.11 34.22
N THR A 589 20.50 9.25 34.41
CA THR A 589 19.05 9.51 34.36
C THR A 589 18.58 10.81 35.01
N ASP A 590 17.48 11.38 34.51
CA ASP A 590 16.30 11.69 35.34
C ASP A 590 14.99 11.67 34.54
N GLN A 591 13.96 11.06 35.12
CA GLN A 591 12.55 11.34 34.84
C GLN A 591 11.97 12.10 36.05
N GLU A 592 10.75 12.63 35.93
CA GLU A 592 10.04 13.42 36.96
C GLU A 592 10.51 14.87 37.18
N ASN A 593 10.19 15.78 36.24
CA ASN A 593 9.58 17.07 36.60
C ASN A 593 9.02 17.85 35.38
N ALA A 594 7.70 17.77 35.16
CA ALA A 594 6.96 18.63 34.24
C ALA A 594 5.45 18.62 34.55
N LYS A 595 5.05 19.18 35.71
CA LYS A 595 3.64 19.15 36.15
C LYS A 595 3.14 20.45 36.79
N ARG A 596 3.24 21.56 36.06
CA ARG A 596 2.42 22.80 36.22
C ARG A 596 2.72 23.80 35.09
N SER A 597 1.74 24.68 34.86
CA SER A 597 1.59 25.58 33.69
C SER A 597 1.52 24.83 32.33
N ASP A 598 0.60 25.14 31.42
CA ASP A 598 -0.34 26.27 31.45
C ASP A 598 -1.79 25.92 31.81
N ARG A 599 -2.44 26.90 32.44
CA ARG A 599 -3.88 27.13 32.33
C ARG A 599 -4.06 28.45 31.59
N ASN A 600 -4.14 28.38 30.26
CA ASN A 600 -4.87 29.35 29.46
C ASN A 600 -5.49 28.57 28.29
N GLY A 601 -6.81 28.64 28.20
CA GLY A 601 -7.58 27.87 27.24
C GLY A 601 -7.85 28.67 25.98
N GLU A 602 -6.97 28.54 24.98
CA GLU A 602 -7.39 28.71 23.59
C GLU A 602 -7.64 27.32 23.01
N GLU A 603 -8.91 26.90 23.00
CA GLU A 603 -9.30 25.77 22.16
C GLU A 603 -9.16 26.20 20.70
N LYS A 604 -8.02 25.87 20.08
CA LYS A 604 -7.87 26.00 18.63
C LYS A 604 -8.93 25.14 17.96
N THR A 605 -9.96 25.79 17.46
CA THR A 605 -11.02 25.22 16.63
C THR A 605 -10.40 24.77 15.32
N PHE A 606 -9.87 23.54 15.30
CA PHE A 606 -9.49 22.88 14.06
C PHE A 606 -10.73 22.87 13.14
N PRO A 607 -10.66 23.46 11.94
CA PRO A 607 -11.79 23.47 11.02
C PRO A 607 -12.19 22.03 10.67
N ASN A 608 -13.46 21.82 10.28
CA ASN A 608 -14.02 20.49 10.00
C ASN A 608 -13.51 19.85 8.69
N GLY A 609 -12.36 20.30 8.17
CA GLY A 609 -11.68 19.80 6.99
C GLY A 609 -10.26 19.31 7.31
N VAL A 610 -9.67 18.55 6.39
CA VAL A 610 -8.29 18.04 6.52
C VAL A 610 -7.59 18.20 5.17
N ASP A 611 -7.07 19.40 4.93
CA ASP A 611 -6.39 19.74 3.68
C ASP A 611 -5.00 19.12 3.63
N ALA A 612 -4.82 18.17 2.72
CA ALA A 612 -3.60 17.38 2.58
C ALA A 612 -3.32 17.07 1.11
N ILE A 613 -2.04 16.87 0.79
CA ILE A 613 -1.58 16.47 -0.54
C ILE A 613 -1.54 14.94 -0.60
N ILE A 614 -2.12 14.37 -1.65
CA ILE A 614 -1.97 12.96 -2.00
C ILE A 614 -0.82 12.83 -3.00
N ILE A 615 0.25 12.15 -2.61
CA ILE A 615 1.38 11.79 -3.46
C ILE A 615 1.17 10.35 -3.93
N SER A 616 0.94 10.18 -5.24
CA SER A 616 0.73 8.88 -5.87
C SER A 616 1.82 8.61 -6.91
N GLU A 617 2.81 7.80 -6.56
CA GLU A 617 3.76 7.28 -7.56
C GLU A 617 3.15 6.07 -8.29
N PRO A 618 3.44 5.84 -9.59
CA PRO A 618 2.81 4.77 -10.39
C PRO A 618 3.01 3.31 -9.92
N LYS A 619 3.79 3.08 -8.86
CA LYS A 619 4.09 1.76 -8.28
C LYS A 619 4.02 1.73 -6.74
N ALA A 620 3.57 2.80 -6.08
CA ALA A 620 3.51 2.91 -4.62
C ALA A 620 2.08 2.96 -4.11
N VAL A 621 1.86 2.66 -2.82
CA VAL A 621 0.60 2.99 -2.16
C VAL A 621 0.52 4.51 -2.02
N PRO A 622 -0.57 5.18 -2.44
CA PRO A 622 -0.66 6.63 -2.34
C PRO A 622 -0.49 7.12 -0.91
N VAL A 623 0.28 8.18 -0.72
CA VAL A 623 0.60 8.77 0.59
C VAL A 623 -0.18 10.07 0.76
N MET A 624 -0.91 10.21 1.86
CA MET A 624 -1.50 11.49 2.28
C MET A 624 -0.55 12.16 3.25
N ILE A 625 -0.26 13.44 3.02
CA ILE A 625 0.72 14.20 3.82
C ILE A 625 0.40 15.70 3.77
N TYR A 626 0.75 16.45 4.83
CA TYR A 626 0.70 17.91 4.75
C TYR A 626 1.82 18.44 3.86
N ALA A 627 1.56 19.52 3.11
CA ALA A 627 2.58 20.17 2.28
C ALA A 627 3.86 20.50 3.07
N LYS A 628 3.71 20.87 4.35
CA LYS A 628 4.79 21.21 5.30
C LYS A 628 5.56 20.00 5.85
N ASP A 629 5.18 18.77 5.49
CA ASP A 629 5.84 17.51 5.90
C ASP A 629 6.52 16.82 4.68
N ILE A 630 6.30 17.28 3.45
CA ILE A 630 6.73 16.60 2.21
C ILE A 630 8.25 16.32 2.17
N TYR A 631 9.08 17.28 2.60
CA TYR A 631 10.54 17.15 2.58
C TYR A 631 11.08 16.20 3.67
N GLU A 632 10.28 15.86 4.69
CA GLU A 632 10.68 15.00 5.81
C GLU A 632 10.43 13.52 5.50
N TYR A 633 9.38 13.22 4.72
CA TYR A 633 8.96 11.84 4.39
C TYR A 633 9.11 11.48 2.91
N THR A 634 9.53 12.39 2.04
CA THR A 634 9.72 12.13 0.59
C THR A 634 10.98 12.80 0.05
N ASN A 635 11.49 12.31 -1.08
CA ASN A 635 12.62 12.91 -1.80
C ASN A 635 12.22 14.10 -2.70
N LEU A 636 10.98 14.59 -2.62
CA LEU A 636 10.50 15.70 -3.45
C LEU A 636 11.07 17.03 -2.95
N LYS A 637 11.73 17.76 -3.86
CA LYS A 637 12.20 19.13 -3.59
C LYS A 637 11.02 20.09 -3.63
N THR A 638 10.62 20.61 -2.48
CA THR A 638 9.67 21.73 -2.38
C THR A 638 10.35 23.05 -2.74
N ALA A 639 9.66 23.91 -3.48
CA ALA A 639 10.03 25.30 -3.68
C ALA A 639 8.85 26.18 -3.24
N LEU A 640 9.14 27.31 -2.58
CA LEU A 640 8.20 28.38 -2.34
C LEU A 640 8.58 29.53 -3.27
N ILE A 641 7.60 30.10 -3.98
CA ILE A 641 7.82 31.25 -4.86
C ILE A 641 7.21 32.46 -4.17
N ASP A 642 8.07 33.30 -3.63
CA ASP A 642 7.74 34.66 -3.18
C ASP A 642 7.68 35.56 -4.43
N GLN A 643 6.56 36.25 -4.62
CA GLN A 643 6.29 37.11 -5.78
C GLN A 643 6.08 38.55 -5.32
N THR A 644 6.49 39.51 -6.16
CA THR A 644 6.31 40.93 -5.84
C THR A 644 6.08 41.76 -7.10
N ILE A 645 4.97 42.50 -7.11
CA ILE A 645 4.66 43.54 -8.11
C ILE A 645 4.92 44.90 -7.47
N SER A 646 5.51 45.83 -8.21
CA SER A 646 5.73 47.22 -7.78
C SER A 646 5.01 48.18 -8.73
N ILE A 647 4.09 48.99 -8.19
CA ILE A 647 3.23 49.89 -8.96
C ILE A 647 3.46 51.31 -8.46
N LYS A 648 3.62 52.28 -9.37
CA LYS A 648 3.72 53.70 -9.00
C LYS A 648 2.34 54.23 -8.60
N PHE A 649 2.21 54.71 -7.37
CA PHE A 649 0.96 55.16 -6.77
C PHE A 649 1.16 56.54 -6.14
N PRO A 650 0.70 57.65 -6.76
CA PRO A 650 0.99 59.02 -6.33
C PRO A 650 -0.10 59.61 -5.42
N TYR A 651 -0.90 58.78 -4.74
CA TYR A 651 -2.04 59.18 -3.92
C TYR A 651 -1.87 58.70 -2.46
N LYS A 652 -2.68 59.23 -1.53
CA LYS A 652 -2.71 58.80 -0.12
C LYS A 652 -2.95 57.29 -0.01
N PHE A 653 -2.20 56.60 0.83
CA PHE A 653 -2.24 55.14 0.94
C PHE A 653 -3.52 54.63 1.63
N GLU A 654 -4.13 55.47 2.46
CA GLU A 654 -5.43 55.26 3.09
C GLU A 654 -6.54 55.07 2.06
N LEU A 655 -6.48 55.81 0.94
CA LEU A 655 -7.46 55.71 -0.15
C LEU A 655 -7.44 54.33 -0.81
N LEU A 656 -6.25 53.71 -0.93
CA LEU A 656 -6.11 52.33 -1.40
C LEU A 656 -6.74 51.32 -0.42
N TYR A 657 -6.59 51.53 0.89
CA TYR A 657 -7.23 50.68 1.90
C TYR A 657 -8.76 50.75 1.81
N HIS A 658 -9.33 51.96 1.71
CA HIS A 658 -10.79 52.12 1.59
C HIS A 658 -11.33 51.50 0.29
N MET A 659 -10.63 51.66 -0.84
CA MET A 659 -10.97 51.01 -2.11
C MET A 659 -10.97 49.48 -1.97
N LEU A 660 -9.91 48.88 -1.42
CA LEU A 660 -9.80 47.43 -1.29
C LEU A 660 -10.81 46.86 -0.28
N ARG A 661 -11.05 47.55 0.83
CA ARG A 661 -12.07 47.16 1.83
C ARG A 661 -13.50 47.20 1.27
N GLY A 662 -13.76 48.00 0.23
CA GLY A 662 -15.03 48.00 -0.50
C GLY A 662 -15.23 46.75 -1.38
N VAL A 663 -14.19 45.95 -1.63
CA VAL A 663 -14.23 44.76 -2.50
C VAL A 663 -13.95 43.46 -1.73
N TYR A 664 -13.04 43.47 -0.74
CA TYR A 664 -12.66 42.29 0.04
C TYR A 664 -13.00 42.47 1.52
N GLU A 665 -13.85 41.58 2.05
CA GLU A 665 -14.31 41.59 3.44
C GLU A 665 -13.14 41.48 4.46
N GLU A 666 -12.10 40.69 4.13
CA GLU A 666 -10.92 40.44 4.97
C GLU A 666 -9.77 41.43 4.74
N THR A 667 -10.07 42.72 4.51
CA THR A 667 -9.05 43.78 4.35
C THR A 667 -8.70 44.44 5.69
N HIS A 668 -7.45 44.32 6.14
CA HIS A 668 -6.95 44.98 7.35
C HIS A 668 -5.72 45.86 7.06
N MET A 669 -5.52 46.89 7.88
CA MET A 669 -4.33 47.75 7.85
C MET A 669 -3.63 47.72 9.20
N GLU A 670 -2.32 47.47 9.20
CA GLU A 670 -1.46 47.66 10.37
C GLU A 670 -0.80 49.05 10.33
N GLY A 671 -1.01 49.83 11.39
CA GLY A 671 -0.47 51.18 11.56
C GLY A 671 0.58 51.25 12.68
N VAL A 672 1.45 52.28 12.64
CA VAL A 672 2.60 52.41 13.55
C VAL A 672 2.17 52.69 15.00
N GLY A 673 2.12 51.63 15.81
CA GLY A 673 1.85 51.70 17.25
C GLY A 673 3.12 51.92 18.10
N SER A 674 3.04 52.81 19.09
CA SER A 674 4.16 53.11 20.00
C SER A 674 4.67 51.88 20.75
N GLY A 675 5.98 51.63 20.68
CA GLY A 675 6.58 50.38 21.15
C GLY A 675 6.72 50.23 22.67
N VAL A 676 6.64 48.97 23.12
CA VAL A 676 7.29 48.48 24.34
C VAL A 676 8.27 47.39 23.89
N GLY A 677 9.56 47.55 24.22
CA GLY A 677 10.65 46.90 23.48
C GLY A 677 10.89 45.41 23.79
N GLY A 678 11.47 44.73 22.80
CA GLY A 678 12.19 43.46 22.95
C GLY A 678 13.43 43.47 22.06
N ASP A 679 14.62 43.38 22.66
CA ASP A 679 15.89 43.56 21.95
C ASP A 679 16.26 42.36 21.06
N VAL A 680 16.30 42.57 19.74
CA VAL A 680 17.05 41.74 18.79
C VAL A 680 17.66 42.65 17.72
N ASP A 681 18.96 42.93 17.80
CA ASP A 681 19.72 43.69 16.79
C ASP A 681 20.62 42.74 15.97
N GLY A 682 20.80 43.02 14.68
CA GLY A 682 21.60 42.20 13.77
C GLY A 682 21.14 42.09 12.31
N GLY A 683 20.45 43.08 11.73
CA GLY A 683 19.99 43.01 10.33
C GLY A 683 19.81 44.38 9.65
N SER A 684 20.70 44.73 8.72
CA SER A 684 20.68 46.02 8.02
C SER A 684 19.84 46.00 6.73
N SER A 685 18.61 46.48 6.79
CA SER A 685 17.85 46.98 5.63
C SER A 685 16.97 48.15 6.06
N GLY A 686 17.04 49.27 5.32
CA GLY A 686 16.27 50.47 5.64
C GLY A 686 14.79 50.31 5.25
N ASP A 687 13.96 49.94 6.22
CA ASP A 687 12.51 49.88 6.06
C ASP A 687 11.91 51.27 6.39
N ASP A 688 11.31 51.91 5.39
CA ASP A 688 10.59 53.18 5.55
C ASP A 688 9.23 52.85 6.20
N GLY A 689 9.06 53.20 7.47
CA GLY A 689 8.01 52.69 8.36
C GLY A 689 6.59 53.18 8.05
N GLY A 690 6.10 52.93 6.83
CA GLY A 690 4.73 53.16 6.40
C GLY A 690 3.76 52.07 6.88
N ALA A 691 2.47 52.38 6.82
CA ALA A 691 1.42 51.40 7.09
C ALA A 691 1.44 50.25 6.07
N VAL A 692 0.86 49.11 6.45
CA VAL A 692 0.76 47.91 5.62
C VAL A 692 -0.70 47.52 5.48
N ILE A 693 -1.18 47.28 4.26
CA ILE A 693 -2.50 46.69 4.00
C ILE A 693 -2.32 45.20 3.73
N PHE A 694 -3.21 44.38 4.28
CA PHE A 694 -3.30 42.96 3.97
C PHE A 694 -4.68 42.65 3.40
N VAL A 695 -4.70 41.89 2.30
CA VAL A 695 -5.90 41.30 1.69
C VAL A 695 -5.67 39.79 1.67
N GLN A 696 -6.26 39.08 2.64
CA GLN A 696 -5.89 37.68 2.94
C GLN A 696 -4.36 37.55 3.14
N ASP A 697 -3.72 36.56 2.51
CA ASP A 697 -2.26 36.34 2.55
C ASP A 697 -1.45 37.31 1.64
N VAL A 698 -2.10 38.28 0.96
CA VAL A 698 -1.43 39.25 0.07
C VAL A 698 -1.11 40.54 0.84
N LYS A 699 0.19 40.86 0.97
CA LYS A 699 0.71 42.02 1.68
C LYS A 699 0.94 43.19 0.71
N ILE A 700 0.53 44.39 1.08
CA ILE A 700 0.73 45.62 0.30
C ILE A 700 1.44 46.66 1.18
N GLN A 701 2.63 47.08 0.77
CA GLN A 701 3.44 48.08 1.48
C GLN A 701 3.64 49.35 0.65
N HIS A 702 3.62 50.53 1.27
CA HIS A 702 3.91 51.81 0.61
C HIS A 702 5.35 52.28 0.86
N CYS A 703 6.11 52.47 -0.22
CA CYS A 703 7.41 53.13 -0.20
C CYS A 703 7.20 54.64 -0.42
N SER A 704 7.06 55.38 0.68
CA SER A 704 6.68 56.81 0.64
C SER A 704 7.69 57.67 -0.13
N ALA A 705 8.99 57.35 0.01
CA ALA A 705 10.08 58.02 -0.68
C ALA A 705 10.07 57.84 -2.22
N GLU A 706 9.52 56.73 -2.73
CA GLU A 706 9.48 56.41 -4.17
C GLU A 706 8.10 56.68 -4.81
N GLN A 707 7.04 56.86 -4.00
CA GLN A 707 5.63 56.86 -4.42
C GLN A 707 5.27 55.56 -5.15
N VAL A 708 5.67 54.44 -4.55
CA VAL A 708 5.49 53.08 -5.09
C VAL A 708 4.86 52.19 -4.03
N ILE A 709 3.79 51.49 -4.39
CA ILE A 709 3.26 50.38 -3.60
C ILE A 709 3.85 49.06 -4.09
N ARG A 710 4.16 48.17 -3.15
CA ARG A 710 4.69 46.82 -3.42
C ARG A 710 3.67 45.80 -2.93
N ILE A 711 3.09 45.04 -3.86
CA ILE A 711 2.21 43.90 -3.60
C ILE A 711 3.12 42.68 -3.50
N ASN A 712 3.13 41.97 -2.37
CA ASN A 712 3.98 40.83 -2.06
C ASN A 712 3.12 39.65 -1.58
N TRP A 713 3.40 38.43 -2.09
CA TRP A 713 2.66 37.23 -1.69
C TRP A 713 3.46 35.95 -1.95
N LEU A 714 3.17 34.91 -1.17
CA LEU A 714 3.57 33.54 -1.50
C LEU A 714 2.60 32.98 -2.56
N SER A 715 3.15 32.61 -3.72
CA SER A 715 2.37 32.17 -4.87
C SER A 715 1.55 30.92 -4.60
N SER A 716 0.27 30.99 -4.91
CA SER A 716 -0.72 29.92 -4.79
C SER A 716 -1.93 30.24 -5.67
N PRO A 717 -2.73 29.25 -6.13
CA PRO A 717 -3.87 29.53 -7.00
C PRO A 717 -4.94 30.48 -6.43
N VAL A 718 -4.94 30.72 -5.11
CA VAL A 718 -5.78 31.72 -4.45
C VAL A 718 -5.03 33.06 -4.38
N ASN A 719 -3.80 33.06 -3.85
CA ASN A 719 -3.04 34.29 -3.63
C ASN A 719 -2.63 34.97 -4.93
N ASP A 720 -2.35 34.20 -6.00
CA ASP A 720 -2.08 34.71 -7.34
C ASP A 720 -3.33 35.42 -7.89
N LEU A 721 -4.52 34.83 -7.71
CA LEU A 721 -5.80 35.42 -8.15
C LEU A 721 -6.14 36.69 -7.37
N VAL A 722 -5.90 36.71 -6.05
CA VAL A 722 -6.07 37.90 -5.21
C VAL A 722 -5.06 38.98 -5.59
N ALA A 723 -3.79 38.64 -5.79
CA ALA A 723 -2.76 39.59 -6.19
C ALA A 723 -3.02 40.19 -7.59
N ASP A 724 -3.43 39.38 -8.57
CA ASP A 724 -3.81 39.84 -9.91
C ASP A 724 -5.03 40.76 -9.88
N SER A 725 -6.04 40.45 -9.06
CA SER A 725 -7.27 41.28 -8.94
C SER A 725 -7.03 42.56 -8.12
N VAL A 726 -6.23 42.52 -7.06
CA VAL A 726 -5.73 43.72 -6.35
C VAL A 726 -4.93 44.62 -7.31
N ASN A 727 -4.00 44.04 -8.09
CA ASN A 727 -3.23 44.74 -9.11
C ASN A 727 -4.13 45.35 -10.21
N PHE A 728 -5.17 44.63 -10.66
CA PHE A 728 -6.14 45.16 -11.62
C PHE A 728 -6.90 46.37 -11.06
N LEU A 729 -7.47 46.27 -9.86
CA LEU A 729 -8.22 47.36 -9.21
C LEU A 729 -7.35 48.62 -9.01
N ILE A 730 -6.09 48.43 -8.63
CA ILE A 730 -5.11 49.53 -8.53
C ILE A 730 -4.89 50.18 -9.90
N LEU A 731 -4.70 49.40 -10.96
CA LEU A 731 -4.45 49.93 -12.31
C LEU A 731 -5.67 50.63 -12.90
N GLU A 732 -6.88 50.10 -12.64
CA GLU A 732 -8.16 50.70 -13.01
C GLU A 732 -8.36 52.05 -12.29
N PHE A 733 -8.23 52.09 -10.96
CA PHE A 733 -8.27 53.32 -10.17
C PHE A 733 -7.25 54.35 -10.66
N LEU A 734 -6.01 53.92 -10.94
CA LEU A 734 -4.97 54.79 -11.49
C LEU A 734 -5.31 55.31 -12.89
N ASP A 735 -6.19 54.68 -13.66
CA ASP A 735 -6.61 55.16 -14.99
C ASP A 735 -7.86 56.06 -14.92
N THR A 736 -8.84 55.74 -14.07
CA THR A 736 -9.96 56.62 -13.73
C THR A 736 -9.45 57.98 -13.24
N MET A 737 -8.53 57.98 -12.28
CA MET A 737 -7.93 59.20 -11.70
C MET A 737 -6.97 59.95 -12.64
N LYS A 738 -6.69 59.42 -13.84
CA LYS A 738 -5.99 60.11 -14.93
C LYS A 738 -6.91 60.62 -16.04
N SER A 739 -8.07 59.99 -16.23
CA SER A 739 -8.98 60.27 -17.33
C SER A 739 -10.04 61.31 -16.96
N ASP A 740 -10.47 61.38 -15.69
CA ASP A 740 -11.40 62.40 -15.23
C ASP A 740 -10.69 63.57 -14.55
N SER A 741 -10.43 64.64 -15.32
CA SER A 741 -9.81 65.87 -14.81
C SER A 741 -10.78 66.80 -14.07
N HIS A 742 -12.00 66.35 -13.77
CA HIS A 742 -13.03 67.14 -13.09
C HIS A 742 -13.54 66.55 -11.76
N LEU A 743 -13.07 65.37 -11.34
CA LEU A 743 -13.32 64.87 -9.98
C LEU A 743 -12.61 65.76 -8.94
N PRO A 744 -13.35 66.42 -8.02
CA PRO A 744 -12.73 67.13 -6.90
C PRO A 744 -12.27 66.10 -5.86
N ILE A 745 -10.95 65.91 -5.72
CA ILE A 745 -10.40 65.07 -4.64
C ILE A 745 -10.57 65.84 -3.33
N CYS A 746 -11.58 65.46 -2.54
CA CYS A 746 -12.16 66.20 -1.42
C CYS A 746 -11.25 66.20 -0.16
N ASN A 747 -10.09 66.84 -0.27
CA ASN A 747 -9.14 66.99 0.83
C ASN A 747 -9.54 68.04 1.88
N GLU A 748 -10.58 68.84 1.63
CA GLU A 748 -10.98 70.01 2.45
C GLU A 748 -12.50 70.18 2.63
N VAL A 749 -13.30 69.09 2.57
CA VAL A 749 -14.72 69.12 3.00
C VAL A 749 -14.81 69.15 4.52
N THR A 750 -15.72 69.97 5.07
CA THR A 750 -15.91 70.17 6.51
C THR A 750 -17.17 69.48 7.04
N ASP A 751 -17.17 69.14 8.35
CA ASP A 751 -18.32 68.51 9.01
C ASP A 751 -19.62 69.33 8.88
N ASP A 752 -19.49 70.67 8.83
CA ASP A 752 -20.60 71.62 8.66
C ASP A 752 -21.30 71.47 7.30
N GLU A 753 -20.55 71.14 6.24
CA GLU A 753 -21.10 70.94 4.89
C GLU A 753 -21.85 69.61 4.79
N ILE A 754 -21.29 68.54 5.37
CA ILE A 754 -21.96 67.23 5.50
C ILE A 754 -23.26 67.39 6.31
N TYR A 755 -23.24 68.18 7.38
CA TYR A 755 -24.41 68.49 8.21
C TYR A 755 -25.51 69.20 7.40
N GLN A 756 -25.18 70.22 6.58
CA GLN A 756 -26.17 70.86 5.71
C GLN A 756 -26.72 69.93 4.62
N MET A 757 -25.91 69.00 4.09
CA MET A 757 -26.40 67.99 3.13
C MET A 757 -27.42 67.04 3.76
N ILE A 758 -27.15 66.53 4.96
CA ILE A 758 -28.09 65.67 5.72
C ILE A 758 -29.39 66.43 6.03
N ILE A 759 -29.28 67.68 6.48
CA ILE A 759 -30.44 68.55 6.71
C ILE A 759 -31.27 68.77 5.43
N SER A 760 -30.61 69.07 4.32
CA SER A 760 -31.29 69.31 3.03
C SER A 760 -32.06 68.06 2.58
N TYR A 761 -31.43 66.88 2.68
CA TYR A 761 -32.08 65.61 2.39
C TYR A 761 -33.32 65.38 3.27
N VAL A 762 -33.24 65.65 4.57
CA VAL A 762 -34.40 65.50 5.48
C VAL A 762 -35.52 66.48 5.12
N GLN A 763 -35.19 67.71 4.73
CA GLN A 763 -36.18 68.72 4.29
C GLN A 763 -36.81 68.43 2.92
N GLU A 764 -36.14 67.69 2.04
CA GLU A 764 -36.69 67.24 0.76
C GLU A 764 -37.58 66.00 0.89
N ASN A 765 -37.28 65.10 1.84
CA ASN A 765 -37.91 63.78 1.91
C ASN A 765 -39.00 63.63 3.00
N TYR A 766 -39.08 64.55 3.97
CA TYR A 766 -40.03 64.47 5.09
C TYR A 766 -40.84 65.75 5.29
N THR A 767 -42.06 65.61 5.80
CA THR A 767 -42.98 66.72 6.08
C THR A 767 -42.86 67.26 7.50
N ASN A 768 -43.24 68.53 7.68
CA ASN A 768 -43.28 69.22 8.98
C ASN A 768 -41.93 69.18 9.73
N VAL A 769 -40.84 69.46 9.01
CA VAL A 769 -39.48 69.51 9.57
C VAL A 769 -39.29 70.78 10.42
N GLU A 770 -39.21 70.61 11.74
CA GLU A 770 -38.90 71.66 12.71
C GLU A 770 -37.50 71.46 13.30
N ARG A 771 -36.81 72.56 13.67
CA ARG A 771 -35.49 72.51 14.33
C ARG A 771 -35.58 73.06 15.75
N PHE A 772 -34.99 72.36 16.72
CA PHE A 772 -34.99 72.75 18.13
C PHE A 772 -33.58 72.74 18.72
N SER A 773 -33.19 73.78 19.46
CA SER A 773 -31.94 73.76 20.23
C SER A 773 -32.09 72.90 21.49
N LYS A 774 -31.17 71.96 21.69
CA LYS A 774 -31.05 71.15 22.92
C LYS A 774 -30.92 72.03 24.17
N VAL A 775 -30.23 73.16 24.05
CA VAL A 775 -30.01 74.11 25.17
C VAL A 775 -31.30 74.85 25.52
N GLU A 776 -32.12 75.24 24.53
CA GLU A 776 -33.46 75.81 24.78
C GLU A 776 -34.40 74.77 25.41
N LEU A 777 -34.42 73.54 24.89
CA LEU A 777 -35.21 72.42 25.43
C LEU A 777 -34.86 72.11 26.90
N LYS A 778 -33.57 72.02 27.23
CA LYS A 778 -33.14 71.72 28.60
C LYS A 778 -33.38 72.89 29.57
N ARG A 779 -33.28 74.14 29.09
CA ARG A 779 -33.69 75.33 29.85
C ARG A 779 -35.20 75.34 30.13
N PHE A 780 -36.02 74.93 29.16
CA PHE A 780 -37.48 74.77 29.33
C PHE A 780 -37.83 73.65 30.34
N LEU A 781 -37.11 72.53 30.33
CA LEU A 781 -37.25 71.48 31.35
C LEU A 781 -36.97 72.00 32.76
N LEU A 782 -35.83 72.68 32.96
CA LEU A 782 -35.43 73.23 34.26
C LEU A 782 -36.44 74.27 34.80
N GLN A 783 -37.06 75.06 33.91
CA GLN A 783 -38.07 76.04 34.29
C GLN A 783 -39.44 75.44 34.67
N ASN A 784 -39.83 74.29 34.11
CA ASN A 784 -41.11 73.63 34.41
C ASN A 784 -41.00 72.50 35.46
N GLY A 785 -39.81 71.98 35.74
CA GLY A 785 -39.58 70.85 36.65
C GLY A 785 -39.79 71.12 38.16
N SER A 786 -40.25 72.31 38.55
CA SER A 786 -40.34 72.78 39.94
C SER A 786 -41.77 72.89 40.49
N GLY A 787 -42.64 71.92 40.18
CA GLY A 787 -44.01 71.84 40.71
C GLY A 787 -44.52 70.42 40.89
N SER A 788 -44.80 70.01 42.14
CA SER A 788 -45.39 68.71 42.49
C SER A 788 -46.94 68.79 42.62
N PRO A 789 -47.68 67.67 42.55
CA PRO A 789 -49.08 67.69 42.09
C PRO A 789 -50.14 67.83 43.21
N GLU A 790 -51.30 68.37 42.85
CA GLU A 790 -52.54 68.28 43.64
C GLU A 790 -53.57 67.33 43.01
N ARG A 791 -54.50 66.84 43.85
CA ARG A 791 -55.54 65.85 43.48
C ARG A 791 -56.90 66.50 43.23
N GLY A 792 -57.54 66.13 42.13
CA GLY A 792 -59.00 66.17 41.93
C GLY A 792 -59.60 64.75 41.95
N LYS A 793 -60.88 64.61 42.29
CA LYS A 793 -61.62 63.37 42.60
C LYS A 793 -63.09 63.49 42.12
N ASP A 794 -63.93 62.43 42.08
CA ASP A 794 -63.67 60.97 42.26
C ASP A 794 -63.45 60.24 40.89
N GLU A 795 -64.36 59.66 40.08
CA GLU A 795 -65.79 59.25 40.20
C GLU A 795 -66.14 58.15 39.14
N GLU A 796 -67.39 58.02 38.65
CA GLU A 796 -68.00 56.78 38.06
C GLU A 796 -68.68 56.99 36.69
N ALA A 797 -69.06 56.02 35.83
CA ALA A 797 -68.77 54.57 35.64
C ALA A 797 -69.36 54.07 34.28
N GLU A 798 -69.20 52.78 33.94
CA GLU A 798 -69.95 52.00 32.90
C GLU A 798 -69.83 52.44 31.41
N ALA A 799 -70.25 51.67 30.38
CA ALA A 799 -70.16 50.22 30.12
C ALA A 799 -70.55 49.90 28.65
N SER A 800 -69.98 48.82 28.06
CA SER A 800 -70.56 48.00 26.95
C SER A 800 -70.80 48.62 25.55
N GLY A 801 -70.92 47.77 24.52
CA GLY A 801 -71.27 48.12 23.13
C GLY A 801 -70.04 48.25 22.21
N ALA A 802 -69.93 47.66 21.01
CA ALA A 802 -70.90 47.01 20.11
C ALA A 802 -71.98 47.98 19.57
N ASP A 803 -72.29 48.08 18.27
CA ASP A 803 -71.79 47.34 17.08
C ASP A 803 -72.18 48.14 15.80
N ARG A 804 -71.71 47.71 14.61
CA ARG A 804 -72.31 47.90 13.26
C ARG A 804 -72.25 49.23 12.48
N ASP A 805 -72.01 49.00 11.17
CA ASP A 805 -72.75 49.45 9.98
C ASP A 805 -73.20 50.93 9.87
N GLY A 806 -72.86 51.70 8.83
CA GLY A 806 -72.14 51.39 7.58
C GLY A 806 -73.05 51.07 6.39
N MET A 807 -72.83 51.76 5.26
CA MET A 807 -73.25 51.47 3.88
C MET A 807 -72.42 52.42 2.99
N ALA A 808 -71.70 51.95 1.97
CA ALA A 808 -72.19 51.53 0.64
C ALA A 808 -72.75 52.70 -0.18
N SER A 809 -72.42 52.89 -1.47
CA SER A 809 -71.57 52.12 -2.40
C SER A 809 -71.51 52.84 -3.77
N LEU A 810 -70.79 52.28 -4.76
CA LEU A 810 -70.81 52.64 -6.20
C LEU A 810 -70.08 53.98 -6.53
N GLU A 811 -69.52 54.23 -7.72
CA GLU A 811 -69.18 53.37 -8.87
C GLU A 811 -68.12 54.03 -9.79
N HIS A 812 -67.60 53.25 -10.73
CA HIS A 812 -67.06 53.62 -12.06
C HIS A 812 -65.99 54.73 -12.25
N ASP A 813 -64.83 54.23 -12.71
CA ASP A 813 -64.18 54.52 -14.01
C ASP A 813 -63.45 55.85 -14.32
N GLN A 814 -62.15 55.64 -14.58
CA GLN A 814 -61.39 56.08 -15.76
C GLN A 814 -61.05 57.57 -16.04
N SER A 815 -59.80 57.67 -16.54
CA SER A 815 -59.33 58.49 -17.67
C SER A 815 -58.36 59.65 -17.39
N HIS A 816 -57.27 59.59 -18.17
CA HIS A 816 -56.35 60.66 -18.55
C HIS A 816 -57.11 61.92 -19.05
N SER A 817 -56.54 63.12 -19.08
CA SER A 817 -55.33 63.42 -19.87
C SER A 817 -54.54 64.68 -19.50
N SER A 818 -53.45 64.84 -20.27
CA SER A 818 -52.71 66.06 -20.59
C SER A 818 -53.60 67.32 -20.77
N ASP A 819 -53.10 68.56 -20.66
CA ASP A 819 -51.95 69.03 -21.45
C ASP A 819 -51.10 70.20 -20.93
N LYS A 820 -50.04 70.50 -21.70
CA LYS A 820 -49.00 71.52 -21.49
C LYS A 820 -49.48 72.95 -21.79
N VAL A 821 -48.71 73.97 -21.36
CA VAL A 821 -47.98 74.95 -22.23
C VAL A 821 -47.60 76.26 -21.47
N ASN A 822 -46.38 76.76 -21.74
CA ASN A 822 -45.79 78.11 -21.53
C ASN A 822 -45.58 78.73 -20.12
N ARG A 823 -44.30 78.75 -19.69
CA ARG A 823 -43.34 79.90 -19.78
C ARG A 823 -43.76 81.34 -19.39
N MET A 824 -42.85 81.97 -18.61
CA MET A 824 -42.39 83.39 -18.70
C MET A 824 -43.42 84.48 -18.31
N GLU A 825 -43.12 85.71 -17.86
CA GLU A 825 -41.93 86.57 -17.54
C GLU A 825 -42.50 87.71 -16.63
N GLU A 826 -41.83 88.43 -15.69
CA GLU A 826 -40.54 88.39 -14.96
C GLU A 826 -40.63 89.38 -13.73
N GLU A 827 -39.57 89.57 -12.91
CA GLU A 827 -39.40 90.60 -11.82
C GLU A 827 -40.29 90.46 -10.54
N GLU A 828 -39.76 90.38 -9.30
CA GLU A 828 -38.96 91.34 -8.49
C GLU A 828 -39.70 92.63 -8.05
N ASP A 829 -39.89 92.81 -6.73
CA ASP A 829 -39.12 93.84 -5.98
C ASP A 829 -39.16 93.59 -4.45
N VAL A 830 -38.29 94.24 -3.70
CA VAL A 830 -37.99 94.01 -2.27
C VAL A 830 -38.60 95.09 -1.37
N HIS A 831 -39.00 94.72 -0.15
CA HIS A 831 -39.00 95.68 0.97
C HIS A 831 -38.65 95.04 2.32
N GLU A 832 -37.57 95.53 2.93
CA GLU A 832 -37.28 95.44 4.36
C GLU A 832 -38.37 96.21 5.15
N ASP A 833 -38.71 95.91 6.40
CA ASP A 833 -37.83 95.99 7.57
C ASP A 833 -38.58 95.47 8.85
N ARG A 834 -37.83 95.17 9.93
CA ARG A 834 -38.25 95.04 11.35
C ARG A 834 -39.69 94.61 11.72
N ASP A 835 -39.81 93.50 12.45
CA ASP A 835 -40.24 93.61 13.85
C ASP A 835 -39.84 92.41 14.75
N GLY A 836 -39.15 92.69 15.86
CA GLY A 836 -38.47 91.69 16.69
C GLY A 836 -38.96 91.61 18.13
N GLN A 837 -40.21 91.16 18.37
CA GLN A 837 -40.66 90.79 19.73
C GLN A 837 -41.88 89.85 19.84
N SER A 838 -42.46 89.38 18.72
CA SER A 838 -43.59 88.44 18.72
C SER A 838 -43.19 86.99 19.05
N GLY A 839 -42.12 86.49 18.42
CA GLY A 839 -41.81 85.05 18.33
C GLY A 839 -41.57 84.31 19.65
N HIS A 840 -41.22 85.01 20.75
CA HIS A 840 -40.95 84.34 22.03
C HIS A 840 -42.20 83.69 22.65
N ARG A 841 -43.41 84.21 22.37
CA ARG A 841 -44.68 83.59 22.83
C ARG A 841 -45.11 82.37 22.03
N ASP A 842 -44.73 82.30 20.76
CA ASP A 842 -45.08 81.14 19.91
C ASP A 842 -44.04 80.02 20.04
N LYS A 843 -42.74 80.32 20.20
CA LYS A 843 -41.72 79.32 20.63
C LYS A 843 -42.17 78.53 21.86
N MET A 844 -42.76 79.21 22.86
CA MET A 844 -43.26 78.57 24.09
C MET A 844 -44.52 77.69 23.89
N LYS A 845 -45.19 77.74 22.73
CA LYS A 845 -46.26 76.79 22.38
C LYS A 845 -45.68 75.51 21.79
N ASN A 846 -44.76 75.60 20.83
CA ASN A 846 -44.21 74.41 20.15
C ASN A 846 -43.52 73.46 21.15
N PHE A 847 -42.83 73.98 22.17
CA PHE A 847 -42.27 73.14 23.24
C PHE A 847 -43.31 72.40 24.11
N ARG A 848 -44.59 72.78 24.08
CA ARG A 848 -45.67 72.07 24.81
C ARG A 848 -46.36 70.98 23.99
N SER A 849 -46.00 70.85 22.71
CA SER A 849 -46.51 69.83 21.78
C SER A 849 -45.42 68.83 21.36
N LEU A 850 -44.36 68.68 22.16
CA LEU A 850 -43.30 67.70 21.97
C LEU A 850 -43.49 66.51 22.90
N ASP A 851 -43.10 65.32 22.43
CA ASP A 851 -43.37 64.08 23.14
C ASP A 851 -42.46 63.88 24.36
N LYS A 852 -43.01 63.19 25.38
CA LYS A 852 -42.30 62.94 26.64
C LYS A 852 -40.96 62.22 26.44
N ILE A 853 -40.87 61.34 25.44
CA ILE A 853 -39.65 60.57 25.14
C ILE A 853 -38.45 61.47 24.77
N LEU A 854 -38.70 62.59 24.07
CA LEU A 854 -37.66 63.58 23.76
C LEU A 854 -37.18 64.31 25.04
N PHE A 855 -38.12 64.63 25.92
CA PHE A 855 -37.83 65.30 27.19
C PHE A 855 -37.10 64.39 28.17
N ASP A 856 -37.45 63.10 28.25
CA ASP A 856 -36.72 62.11 29.05
C ASP A 856 -35.28 61.93 28.52
N TYR A 857 -35.06 61.94 27.20
CA TYR A 857 -33.74 61.89 26.56
C TYR A 857 -32.88 63.12 26.90
N ILE A 858 -33.40 64.34 26.71
CA ILE A 858 -32.68 65.59 27.00
C ILE A 858 -32.46 65.83 28.51
N ALA A 859 -33.28 65.22 29.37
CA ALA A 859 -33.02 65.17 30.81
C ALA A 859 -31.86 64.23 31.18
N ALA A 860 -31.65 63.14 30.41
CA ALA A 860 -30.58 62.17 30.63
C ALA A 860 -29.22 62.59 30.07
N ASP A 861 -29.18 63.45 29.03
CA ASP A 861 -27.92 63.95 28.45
C ASP A 861 -27.14 64.82 29.46
N ALA A 862 -26.03 64.27 29.97
CA ALA A 862 -25.15 64.92 30.94
C ALA A 862 -24.23 66.00 30.33
N SER A 863 -24.06 66.05 29.00
CA SER A 863 -23.16 67.00 28.33
C SER A 863 -23.69 68.44 28.38
N LEU A 864 -25.02 68.60 28.30
CA LEU A 864 -25.74 69.88 28.33
C LEU A 864 -25.80 70.44 29.77
N ALA A 865 -24.67 70.73 30.39
CA ALA A 865 -24.59 71.21 31.77
C ALA A 865 -24.93 72.71 31.86
N VAL A 866 -26.17 73.03 32.28
CA VAL A 866 -26.62 74.41 32.54
C VAL A 866 -26.55 74.68 34.04
N SER A 867 -25.55 75.47 34.47
CA SER A 867 -25.52 76.05 35.82
C SER A 867 -26.60 77.13 35.97
N ALA A 868 -27.12 77.32 37.19
CA ALA A 868 -28.23 78.24 37.45
C ALA A 868 -27.82 79.72 37.54
N ASP A 869 -26.52 80.00 37.64
CA ASP A 869 -25.94 81.34 37.78
C ASP A 869 -24.90 81.58 36.67
N GLU A 870 -25.18 82.52 35.77
CA GLU A 870 -24.30 83.48 35.06
C GLU A 870 -24.96 83.99 33.76
N GLU A 871 -24.69 85.25 33.40
CA GLU A 871 -25.23 85.93 32.20
C GLU A 871 -24.32 85.71 30.98
N GLU A 872 -24.89 85.86 29.77
CA GLU A 872 -24.33 85.67 28.39
C GLU A 872 -22.80 85.81 28.14
N PRO A 873 -22.26 85.21 27.05
CA PRO A 873 -22.55 83.91 26.43
C PRO A 873 -21.25 83.06 26.28
N VAL A 874 -21.36 81.74 26.11
CA VAL A 874 -20.18 80.84 26.10
C VAL A 874 -19.37 80.92 24.79
N VAL A 875 -18.44 81.87 24.73
CA VAL A 875 -17.45 81.97 23.63
C VAL A 875 -16.31 80.98 23.84
N ARG A 876 -16.52 79.71 23.44
CA ARG A 876 -15.46 78.75 23.07
C ARG A 876 -15.84 77.85 21.89
N ILE A 877 -16.37 78.45 20.83
CA ILE A 877 -16.38 77.83 19.49
C ILE A 877 -14.95 77.92 18.93
N LEU A 878 -14.14 76.88 19.12
CA LEU A 878 -12.95 76.58 18.32
C LEU A 878 -12.70 75.07 18.32
N ASN A 879 -12.53 74.49 17.12
CA ASN A 879 -12.21 73.09 16.82
C ASN A 879 -13.39 72.10 16.66
N GLY A 880 -14.46 72.50 15.94
CA GLY A 880 -15.27 71.57 15.14
C GLY A 880 -16.67 71.18 15.67
N GLY A 881 -17.69 71.46 14.85
CA GLY A 881 -18.73 70.47 14.51
C GLY A 881 -19.75 70.02 15.56
N VAL A 882 -20.11 70.83 16.58
CA VAL A 882 -21.25 70.51 17.47
C VAL A 882 -22.23 71.68 17.49
N LEU A 883 -23.42 71.46 16.93
CA LEU A 883 -24.44 72.50 16.71
C LEU A 883 -25.57 72.47 17.75
N TYR A 884 -25.69 71.38 18.51
CA TYR A 884 -26.66 71.21 19.59
C TYR A 884 -28.12 71.40 19.14
N GLU A 885 -28.45 70.94 17.94
CA GLU A 885 -29.82 70.92 17.40
C GLU A 885 -30.44 69.52 17.45
N ILE A 886 -31.77 69.48 17.36
CA ILE A 886 -32.58 68.30 17.11
C ILE A 886 -33.50 68.63 15.93
N LEU A 887 -33.55 67.76 14.92
CA LEU A 887 -34.60 67.80 13.91
C LEU A 887 -35.82 67.03 14.42
N LYS A 888 -37.01 67.63 14.35
CA LYS A 888 -38.30 66.92 14.39
C LYS A 888 -38.80 66.82 12.96
N PHE A 889 -39.37 65.68 12.58
CA PHE A 889 -40.20 65.55 11.38
C PHE A 889 -41.27 64.49 11.59
N GLU A 890 -42.30 64.49 10.75
CA GLU A 890 -43.44 63.57 10.87
C GLU A 890 -43.35 62.45 9.83
N VAL A 891 -43.48 61.21 10.29
CA VAL A 891 -43.44 59.98 9.48
C VAL A 891 -44.73 59.21 9.72
N LYS A 892 -45.31 58.63 8.67
CA LYS A 892 -46.54 57.83 8.82
C LYS A 892 -46.27 56.42 9.33
N ASP A 893 -47.04 55.98 10.32
CA ASP A 893 -47.06 54.60 10.80
C ASP A 893 -47.71 53.65 9.78
N ASN A 894 -47.70 52.35 10.07
CA ASN A 894 -48.35 51.33 9.25
C ASN A 894 -49.89 51.47 9.18
N ASN A 895 -50.49 52.34 10.00
CA ASN A 895 -51.92 52.65 10.04
C ASN A 895 -52.24 54.04 9.44
N ASN A 896 -51.26 54.72 8.84
CA ASN A 896 -51.34 56.05 8.24
C ASN A 896 -51.52 57.23 9.24
N ASN A 897 -51.30 57.01 10.54
CA ASN A 897 -51.18 58.06 11.57
C ASN A 897 -49.84 58.78 11.45
N ASP A 898 -49.80 60.06 11.80
CA ASP A 898 -48.56 60.85 11.83
C ASP A 898 -47.82 60.66 13.17
N VAL A 899 -46.58 60.17 13.10
CA VAL A 899 -45.70 59.92 14.26
C VAL A 899 -44.50 60.86 14.19
N ASN A 900 -44.23 61.54 15.30
CA ASN A 900 -43.05 62.40 15.42
C ASN A 900 -41.79 61.55 15.52
N VAL A 901 -40.81 61.85 14.66
CA VAL A 901 -39.45 61.33 14.74
C VAL A 901 -38.51 62.48 15.08
N TYR A 902 -37.65 62.27 16.07
CA TYR A 902 -36.63 63.23 16.48
C TYR A 902 -35.25 62.66 16.17
N VAL A 903 -34.38 63.46 15.56
CA VAL A 903 -32.99 63.07 15.24
C VAL A 903 -32.03 64.03 15.91
N ASP A 904 -31.21 63.46 16.80
CA ASP A 904 -30.04 64.09 17.41
C ASP A 904 -28.83 63.79 16.51
N ILE A 905 -28.42 64.78 15.70
CA ILE A 905 -27.32 64.58 14.75
C ILE A 905 -25.97 64.55 15.47
N ASP A 906 -25.74 65.41 16.47
CA ASP A 906 -24.44 65.47 17.17
C ASP A 906 -24.09 64.12 17.86
N ASN A 907 -25.11 63.46 18.44
CA ASN A 907 -24.97 62.15 19.11
C ASN A 907 -25.30 60.95 18.18
N ARG A 908 -25.66 61.19 16.91
CA ARG A 908 -26.14 60.20 15.92
C ARG A 908 -27.29 59.31 16.41
N GLU A 909 -28.21 59.88 17.18
CA GLU A 909 -29.31 59.16 17.82
C GLU A 909 -30.69 59.50 17.24
N VAL A 910 -31.58 58.51 17.26
CA VAL A 910 -32.95 58.62 16.72
C VAL A 910 -33.92 58.26 17.81
N ILE A 911 -34.76 59.22 18.16
CA ILE A 911 -35.69 59.17 19.28
C ILE A 911 -37.11 59.18 18.70
N CYS A 912 -37.82 58.07 18.85
CA CYS A 912 -39.19 57.87 18.40
C CYS A 912 -39.86 56.85 19.32
N GLU A 913 -41.15 57.01 19.60
CA GLU A 913 -41.90 56.08 20.47
C GLU A 913 -42.16 54.73 19.78
N GLU A 914 -42.31 54.70 18.44
CA GLU A 914 -42.46 53.45 17.70
C GLU A 914 -41.09 52.86 17.27
N VAL A 915 -40.71 51.75 17.90
CA VAL A 915 -39.45 51.02 17.64
C VAL A 915 -39.28 50.63 16.17
N THR A 916 -40.37 50.30 15.47
CA THR A 916 -40.34 49.93 14.03
C THR A 916 -39.91 51.10 13.15
N ILE A 917 -40.38 52.32 13.45
CA ILE A 917 -39.98 53.55 12.74
C ILE A 917 -38.55 53.94 13.14
N LEU A 918 -38.22 53.86 14.44
CA LEU A 918 -36.88 54.15 14.96
C LEU A 918 -35.79 53.34 14.24
N LEU A 919 -35.97 52.02 14.12
CA LEU A 919 -35.00 51.14 13.44
C LEU A 919 -34.87 51.50 11.94
N LYS A 920 -36.00 51.72 11.26
CA LYS A 920 -36.03 52.07 9.83
C LYS A 920 -35.36 53.43 9.55
N ILE A 921 -35.55 54.42 10.42
CA ILE A 921 -34.90 55.73 10.27
C ILE A 921 -33.40 55.66 10.61
N LYS A 922 -32.99 54.86 11.61
CA LYS A 922 -31.55 54.59 11.84
C LYS A 922 -30.87 53.90 10.65
N GLU A 923 -31.55 52.96 10.01
CA GLU A 923 -31.07 52.31 8.77
C GLU A 923 -30.96 53.31 7.61
N ILE A 924 -31.98 54.16 7.41
CA ILE A 924 -31.94 55.22 6.39
C ILE A 924 -30.79 56.22 6.63
N LEU A 925 -30.61 56.71 7.86
CA LEU A 925 -29.52 57.64 8.18
C LEU A 925 -28.13 56.99 8.00
N LYS A 926 -27.96 55.73 8.41
CA LYS A 926 -26.73 54.97 8.15
C LYS A 926 -26.45 54.82 6.65
N ASN A 927 -27.48 54.50 5.86
CA ASN A 927 -27.34 54.39 4.40
C ASN A 927 -27.04 55.76 3.73
N ILE A 928 -27.48 56.87 4.32
CA ILE A 928 -27.13 58.22 3.87
C ILE A 928 -25.66 58.53 4.21
N GLU A 929 -25.19 58.25 5.42
CA GLU A 929 -23.75 58.37 5.75
C GLU A 929 -22.89 57.51 4.80
N GLU A 930 -23.28 56.25 4.57
CA GLU A 930 -22.57 55.30 3.69
C GLU A 930 -22.65 55.65 2.19
N SER A 931 -23.58 56.51 1.76
CA SER A 931 -23.70 56.99 0.37
C SER A 931 -23.24 58.44 0.15
N LEU A 932 -23.02 59.21 1.22
CA LEU A 932 -22.29 60.49 1.19
C LEU A 932 -20.77 60.29 1.32
N LEU A 933 -20.33 59.25 2.04
CA LEU A 933 -18.92 58.87 2.18
C LEU A 933 -18.15 58.79 0.83
N PRO A 934 -18.70 58.23 -0.26
CA PRO A 934 -18.05 58.21 -1.58
C PRO A 934 -17.96 59.57 -2.31
N MET A 935 -18.61 60.63 -1.80
CA MET A 935 -18.57 61.98 -2.40
C MET A 935 -17.75 62.98 -1.58
N CYS A 936 -17.20 62.56 -0.43
CA CYS A 936 -16.43 63.41 0.48
C CYS A 936 -14.94 63.04 0.56
N PHE A 937 -14.41 62.27 -0.40
CA PHE A 937 -12.99 61.86 -0.50
C PHE A 937 -12.39 62.13 -1.89
#